data_AF-A0A9P7XH84-F1
#
_entry.id   AF-A0A9P7XH84-F1
#
_cell.length_a   1.000
_cell.length_b   1.000
_cell.length_c   1.000
_cell.angle_alpha   90.00
_cell.angle_beta   90.00
_cell.angle_gamma   90.00
#
_symmetry.space_group_name_H-M   'P 1'
#
loop_
_entity.id
_entity.type
_entity.pdbx_description
1 polymer ?
#
loop_
_entity_poly.entity_id
_entity_poly.type
_entity_poly.pdbx_seq_one_letter_code
_entity_poly.pdbx_strand_id
1 'polypeptide(L)'
;MPPRRAAAVKSAQATASQTKPPSKTAAASTSKAASKKRAASPVEEEDDDDGDKQDDQMDEDEDEDEKPKKKKAKTAPKKSSSRAASKKRATLPVKDDDEDKEDDKKDDKKDDADDANDKPDDKKASTSKTDDVKANEADDDSPDAVVDPPAKIATLIRRGKAVPVDPHSKKGDTHEVLVQNDVAFDGMLNQTNIGANANKRVNVIANKSRETGASQTKGPFPTSQAIGEFEKQFKSKSGVQWRERRTAKPKTGKYTWIERDFGDDDDQPAEPEASGSGDKGQEEGKEPIKPPETTAPVEVQGLIKLIFNTDLMNAAMQELNYDANKMPLGKLSKASILSGFSILKDLSEVINDPNGNTARGYGGFAEACSTLSGNYYSYIPHAFGRMRPIPINTAALLKRELDLVDALGDMTIAAKLVQSADTQKDSEGNPIHPVDAHLRGLNLKTIEPLTRDSREFTTLEKYLKESHGATHGHLRPTVKNIFRVERNDDAENFAKGGHDKLEPGKRMLLWHGSRATNFGGILSQGLRIAPPEAPVTGYMFGKGVYFADASSKSLGYTCHHMSHNTGLLLLCEVAARPHVDLYQSDYYAGATSKNAGAIATKGCGRWQPKEWKDAAEVTGNEELRGVDIPNGPLEHGDDHRFGLYYNEYIVYDTSQIKLRYLLEVDVQ
;
A
#
# COMPACT_ATOMS: atom_id res chain seq x y z
N MET A 1 -26.81 -71.30 10.32
CA MET A 1 -26.75 -72.40 9.33
C MET A 1 -25.39 -72.36 8.62
N PRO A 2 -24.74 -73.50 8.32
CA PRO A 2 -23.65 -73.61 7.33
C PRO A 2 -24.24 -73.72 5.89
N PRO A 3 -23.50 -73.94 4.77
CA PRO A 3 -22.07 -74.28 4.57
C PRO A 3 -21.41 -73.41 3.43
N ARG A 4 -20.36 -73.71 2.62
CA ARG A 4 -19.30 -74.77 2.47
C ARG A 4 -18.18 -74.26 1.51
N ARG A 5 -16.88 -74.40 1.86
CA ARG A 5 -15.67 -74.45 0.95
C ARG A 5 -15.34 -73.17 0.12
N ALA A 6 -14.12 -72.80 -0.29
CA ALA A 6 -12.72 -73.32 -0.28
C ALA A 6 -12.25 -74.29 -1.40
N ALA A 7 -11.28 -73.87 -2.25
CA ALA A 7 -10.11 -74.62 -2.81
C ALA A 7 -9.60 -74.06 -4.19
N ALA A 8 -8.37 -74.50 -4.59
CA ALA A 8 -7.63 -74.23 -5.85
C ALA A 8 -7.12 -72.79 -6.05
N VAL A 9 -5.83 -72.44 -6.25
CA VAL A 9 -4.54 -73.16 -6.45
C VAL A 9 -4.24 -73.72 -7.86
N LYS A 10 -3.00 -73.43 -8.33
CA LYS A 10 -2.31 -73.74 -9.61
C LYS A 10 -2.56 -72.73 -10.77
N SER A 11 -1.65 -72.52 -11.74
CA SER A 11 -0.18 -72.30 -11.80
C SER A 11 0.41 -72.72 -13.18
N ALA A 12 1.32 -71.88 -13.71
CA ALA A 12 2.43 -72.19 -14.65
C ALA A 12 2.22 -72.18 -16.19
N GLN A 13 3.36 -71.89 -16.87
CA GLN A 13 3.68 -71.96 -18.32
C GLN A 13 2.99 -70.90 -19.23
N ALA A 14 3.63 -70.13 -20.13
CA ALA A 14 4.85 -70.26 -20.99
C ALA A 14 4.61 -71.17 -22.23
N THR A 15 5.09 -70.91 -23.46
CA THR A 15 6.22 -70.08 -23.99
C THR A 15 6.00 -69.58 -25.44
N ALA A 16 6.82 -68.61 -25.89
CA ALA A 16 7.20 -68.33 -27.31
C ALA A 16 6.14 -67.65 -28.23
N SER A 17 6.49 -67.02 -29.38
CA SER A 17 7.80 -66.87 -30.05
C SER A 17 7.95 -65.56 -30.87
N GLN A 18 9.22 -65.14 -31.06
CA GLN A 18 9.85 -64.44 -32.21
C GLN A 18 8.99 -63.58 -33.18
N THR A 19 9.42 -62.37 -33.58
CA THR A 19 10.57 -62.16 -34.49
C THR A 19 11.12 -60.71 -34.49
N LYS A 20 12.32 -60.51 -35.05
CA LYS A 20 13.10 -59.25 -35.17
C LYS A 20 14.17 -59.43 -36.28
N PRO A 21 14.91 -58.40 -36.71
CA PRO A 21 14.57 -57.26 -37.58
C PRO A 21 15.07 -57.50 -39.03
N PRO A 22 15.30 -56.45 -39.83
CA PRO A 22 16.52 -56.35 -40.66
C PRO A 22 17.45 -55.19 -40.22
N SER A 23 18.69 -55.16 -40.75
CA SER A 23 19.73 -54.19 -40.36
C SER A 23 20.85 -54.06 -41.40
N LYS A 24 21.65 -52.97 -41.33
CA LYS A 24 22.82 -52.63 -42.18
C LYS A 24 22.40 -52.19 -43.61
N THR A 25 23.19 -51.47 -44.40
CA THR A 25 24.61 -51.00 -44.35
C THR A 25 24.68 -49.47 -44.43
N ALA A 26 25.66 -48.71 -43.91
CA ALA A 26 27.12 -48.85 -43.79
C ALA A 26 27.91 -48.56 -45.09
N ALA A 27 28.44 -47.34 -45.22
CA ALA A 27 29.61 -46.98 -46.03
C ALA A 27 30.18 -45.63 -45.57
N ALA A 28 31.51 -45.48 -45.60
CA ALA A 28 32.21 -44.20 -45.44
C ALA A 28 33.22 -44.04 -46.59
N SER A 29 33.57 -42.81 -46.94
CA SER A 29 34.64 -42.52 -47.91
C SER A 29 35.52 -41.36 -47.41
N THR A 30 36.80 -41.37 -47.79
CA THR A 30 37.83 -40.50 -47.21
C THR A 30 38.88 -40.04 -48.22
N SER A 31 39.05 -38.73 -48.37
CA SER A 31 40.28 -38.07 -48.83
C SER A 31 40.23 -36.59 -48.41
N LYS A 32 41.18 -36.03 -47.63
CA LYS A 32 42.65 -35.88 -47.74
C LYS A 32 43.14 -34.83 -48.76
N ALA A 33 43.29 -33.60 -48.28
CA ALA A 33 44.47 -32.75 -48.44
C ALA A 33 44.58 -31.89 -47.15
N ALA A 34 45.63 -31.85 -46.33
CA ALA A 34 47.08 -31.96 -46.50
C ALA A 34 47.79 -30.68 -46.98
N SER A 35 47.92 -29.70 -46.08
CA SER A 35 49.19 -29.01 -45.67
C SER A 35 48.86 -27.70 -44.92
N LYS A 36 49.70 -27.10 -44.06
CA LYS A 36 51.07 -27.40 -43.58
C LYS A 36 51.25 -26.76 -42.19
N LYS A 37 52.17 -27.26 -41.34
CA LYS A 37 52.65 -26.49 -40.17
C LYS A 37 53.56 -25.34 -40.62
N ARG A 38 53.45 -24.18 -39.97
CA ARG A 38 54.61 -23.42 -39.46
C ARG A 38 54.17 -22.45 -38.37
N ALA A 39 55.00 -22.31 -37.34
CA ALA A 39 54.94 -21.21 -36.39
C ALA A 39 56.20 -20.37 -36.58
N ALA A 40 56.07 -19.05 -36.49
CA ALA A 40 57.17 -18.09 -36.40
C ALA A 40 56.62 -16.76 -35.84
N SER A 41 57.38 -16.19 -34.92
CA SER A 41 57.35 -14.80 -34.45
C SER A 41 58.76 -14.22 -34.68
N PRO A 42 59.05 -12.96 -34.34
CA PRO A 42 58.28 -11.72 -34.49
C PRO A 42 59.01 -10.67 -35.38
N VAL A 43 58.30 -9.62 -35.78
CA VAL A 43 58.73 -8.30 -36.29
C VAL A 43 57.46 -7.41 -36.11
N GLU A 44 57.43 -6.10 -35.80
CA GLU A 44 58.34 -4.97 -36.05
C GLU A 44 58.47 -4.65 -37.57
N GLU A 45 58.75 -3.44 -38.06
CA GLU A 45 58.70 -2.06 -37.52
C GLU A 45 57.25 -1.46 -37.68
N GLU A 46 56.86 -0.17 -37.68
CA GLU A 46 57.47 1.19 -37.50
C GLU A 46 56.36 2.18 -36.99
N ASP A 47 56.53 3.52 -37.07
CA ASP A 47 55.81 4.60 -36.36
C ASP A 47 54.70 5.40 -37.12
N ASP A 48 53.89 6.19 -36.38
CA ASP A 48 53.75 7.66 -36.57
C ASP A 48 53.15 8.32 -35.29
N ASP A 49 53.43 9.62 -35.03
CA ASP A 49 53.37 10.30 -33.70
C ASP A 49 52.27 11.39 -33.56
N ASP A 50 52.39 12.29 -32.56
CA ASP A 50 51.51 13.39 -32.09
C ASP A 50 50.25 12.94 -31.30
N GLY A 51 50.11 13.15 -29.98
CA GLY A 51 51.03 13.71 -28.98
C GLY A 51 50.52 14.99 -28.30
N ASP A 52 50.07 14.90 -27.04
CA ASP A 52 50.46 15.84 -25.97
C ASP A 52 50.20 15.23 -24.58
N LYS A 53 51.08 15.56 -23.64
CA LYS A 53 51.04 15.22 -22.21
C LYS A 53 52.01 16.14 -21.49
N GLN A 54 51.58 16.71 -20.35
CA GLN A 54 52.49 17.10 -19.29
C GLN A 54 52.01 16.52 -17.96
N ASP A 55 52.98 16.06 -17.17
CA ASP A 55 52.79 15.36 -15.91
C ASP A 55 52.98 16.31 -14.71
N ASP A 56 52.82 15.75 -13.51
CA ASP A 56 53.58 15.97 -12.26
C ASP A 56 52.63 15.69 -11.07
N GLN A 57 52.78 14.56 -10.36
CA GLN A 57 53.75 14.33 -9.28
C GLN A 57 53.58 15.36 -8.15
N MET A 58 52.89 14.98 -7.08
CA MET A 58 53.38 14.23 -5.91
C MET A 58 54.03 15.17 -4.87
N ASP A 59 53.45 15.19 -3.67
CA ASP A 59 54.17 15.25 -2.40
C ASP A 59 53.27 14.64 -1.31
N GLU A 60 53.89 13.99 -0.32
CA GLU A 60 53.26 13.42 0.88
C GLU A 60 53.73 14.23 2.10
N ASP A 61 52.88 14.37 3.12
CA ASP A 61 53.28 14.81 4.46
C ASP A 61 52.29 14.22 5.50
N GLU A 62 52.80 13.83 6.67
CA GLU A 62 52.08 13.02 7.67
C GLU A 62 51.57 13.83 8.91
N ASP A 63 51.13 13.09 9.93
CA ASP A 63 51.07 13.41 11.37
C ASP A 63 49.85 14.12 12.03
N GLU A 64 49.13 13.25 12.75
CA GLU A 64 48.81 13.30 14.19
C GLU A 64 47.64 14.10 14.83
N ASP A 65 47.17 13.46 15.90
CA ASP A 65 46.07 13.73 16.83
C ASP A 65 45.99 15.12 17.50
N GLU A 66 44.76 15.61 17.73
CA GLU A 66 44.15 15.52 19.08
C GLU A 66 42.67 15.98 19.16
N LYS A 67 41.96 15.45 20.15
CA LYS A 67 40.67 15.94 20.69
C LYS A 67 40.85 16.21 22.20
N PRO A 68 39.91 16.88 22.90
CA PRO A 68 39.15 18.09 22.58
C PRO A 68 39.08 19.07 23.80
N LYS A 69 38.48 20.29 23.70
CA LYS A 69 37.76 20.94 24.84
C LYS A 69 36.93 22.23 24.53
N LYS A 70 35.62 22.13 24.75
CA LYS A 70 34.75 23.01 25.60
C LYS A 70 34.56 24.54 25.33
N LYS A 71 33.27 24.86 25.04
CA LYS A 71 32.34 25.81 25.74
C LYS A 71 32.11 27.26 25.22
N LYS A 72 30.79 27.56 25.09
CA LYS A 72 30.08 28.87 25.19
C LYS A 72 30.26 29.89 24.03
N ALA A 73 29.30 30.77 23.71
CA ALA A 73 27.84 30.79 23.95
C ALA A 73 27.13 31.93 23.15
N LYS A 74 25.85 31.73 22.81
CA LYS A 74 24.78 32.72 22.54
C LYS A 74 25.10 33.99 21.70
N THR A 75 24.35 34.18 20.61
CA THR A 75 23.35 35.25 20.48
C THR A 75 22.44 35.04 19.25
N ALA A 76 21.31 35.76 19.18
CA ALA A 76 20.39 35.77 18.04
C ALA A 76 19.90 37.20 17.77
N PRO A 77 19.52 37.56 16.53
CA PRO A 77 18.78 38.78 16.23
C PRO A 77 17.26 38.55 16.07
N LYS A 78 16.46 39.60 16.26
CA LYS A 78 14.99 39.59 16.16
C LYS A 78 14.48 40.10 14.80
N LYS A 79 13.21 39.80 14.51
CA LYS A 79 12.40 40.46 13.46
C LYS A 79 12.31 41.98 13.70
N SER A 80 12.16 42.75 12.63
CA SER A 80 11.65 44.14 12.66
C SER A 80 10.71 44.37 11.48
N SER A 81 9.64 45.16 11.71
CA SER A 81 8.60 45.47 10.72
C SER A 81 8.48 46.98 10.45
N SER A 82 8.20 47.37 9.21
CA SER A 82 7.75 48.75 8.87
C SER A 82 6.73 48.73 7.72
N ARG A 83 6.09 49.88 7.44
CA ARG A 83 4.78 49.96 6.76
C ARG A 83 4.66 51.24 5.90
N ALA A 84 4.15 51.08 4.67
CA ALA A 84 3.72 52.15 3.73
C ALA A 84 4.84 53.13 3.27
N ALA A 85 4.71 53.92 2.19
CA ALA A 85 3.53 54.37 1.44
C ALA A 85 3.80 54.64 -0.07
N SER A 86 2.78 55.11 -0.80
CA SER A 86 2.71 55.27 -2.26
C SER A 86 3.15 56.65 -2.82
N LYS A 87 3.55 56.72 -4.11
CA LYS A 87 3.29 57.88 -5.01
C LYS A 87 3.44 57.54 -6.51
N LYS A 88 2.93 58.42 -7.41
CA LYS A 88 2.82 58.24 -8.88
C LYS A 88 3.71 59.21 -9.70
N ARG A 89 4.19 58.76 -10.88
CA ARG A 89 4.47 59.49 -12.15
C ARG A 89 4.83 58.42 -13.22
N ALA A 90 4.43 58.40 -14.50
CA ALA A 90 4.04 59.40 -15.52
C ALA A 90 5.25 60.20 -16.06
N THR A 91 5.58 60.30 -17.37
CA THR A 91 4.84 60.05 -18.64
C THR A 91 5.77 59.86 -19.89
N LEU A 92 5.37 59.03 -20.89
CA LEU A 92 5.35 59.24 -22.39
C LEU A 92 6.58 59.83 -23.17
N PRO A 93 6.57 59.95 -24.55
CA PRO A 93 5.91 59.19 -25.65
C PRO A 93 6.83 58.83 -26.88
N VAL A 94 6.33 57.97 -27.78
CA VAL A 94 6.53 57.92 -29.27
C VAL A 94 5.23 57.32 -29.84
N LYS A 95 4.33 58.06 -30.53
CA LYS A 95 4.21 58.29 -31.99
C LYS A 95 4.01 56.99 -32.82
N ASP A 96 3.02 56.81 -33.72
CA ASP A 96 1.86 57.60 -34.24
C ASP A 96 0.77 56.61 -34.80
N ASP A 97 -0.52 56.93 -35.02
CA ASP A 97 -1.35 58.02 -34.47
C ASP A 97 -2.79 57.58 -34.03
N ASP A 98 -3.85 57.24 -34.80
CA ASP A 98 -4.16 57.10 -36.25
C ASP A 98 -5.73 57.14 -36.46
N GLU A 99 -6.31 56.99 -37.67
CA GLU A 99 -7.77 57.15 -38.03
C GLU A 99 -8.53 55.81 -38.34
N ASP A 100 -9.87 55.62 -38.31
CA ASP A 100 -11.12 56.44 -38.24
C ASP A 100 -12.21 55.69 -37.39
N LYS A 101 -13.12 56.33 -36.59
CA LYS A 101 -14.46 56.94 -36.88
C LYS A 101 -15.53 55.97 -37.47
N GLU A 102 -16.83 55.96 -37.12
CA GLU A 102 -17.73 56.84 -36.33
C GLU A 102 -18.67 56.07 -35.35
N ASP A 103 -19.39 56.80 -34.48
CA ASP A 103 -20.53 56.35 -33.65
C ASP A 103 -21.85 56.16 -34.47
N ASP A 104 -22.87 55.49 -33.90
CA ASP A 104 -24.07 56.19 -33.36
C ASP A 104 -24.99 55.25 -32.52
N LYS A 105 -26.04 55.83 -31.90
CA LYS A 105 -27.06 55.19 -31.07
C LYS A 105 -28.45 55.36 -31.68
N LYS A 106 -29.38 54.43 -31.40
CA LYS A 106 -30.62 54.72 -30.64
C LYS A 106 -31.55 53.52 -30.44
N ASP A 107 -32.44 53.70 -29.48
CA ASP A 107 -33.65 52.93 -29.19
C ASP A 107 -34.70 53.07 -30.31
N ASP A 108 -35.66 52.14 -30.40
CA ASP A 108 -37.05 52.46 -30.04
C ASP A 108 -37.94 51.21 -29.77
N LYS A 109 -39.21 51.44 -29.37
CA LYS A 109 -40.29 50.46 -29.18
C LYS A 109 -41.26 50.48 -30.40
N LYS A 110 -42.45 49.85 -30.49
CA LYS A 110 -43.32 49.02 -29.63
C LYS A 110 -44.28 48.21 -30.57
N ASP A 111 -45.26 47.52 -29.98
CA ASP A 111 -46.60 47.16 -30.54
C ASP A 111 -46.72 45.89 -31.41
N ASP A 112 -47.80 45.07 -31.32
CA ASP A 112 -48.75 44.74 -30.22
C ASP A 112 -49.61 43.49 -30.64
N ALA A 113 -50.51 43.01 -29.76
CA ALA A 113 -51.62 42.04 -29.98
C ALA A 113 -51.28 40.53 -30.24
N ASP A 114 -52.09 39.53 -29.84
CA ASP A 114 -53.17 39.38 -28.81
C ASP A 114 -53.25 37.86 -28.45
N ASP A 115 -53.40 37.44 -27.19
CA ASP A 115 -54.64 37.08 -26.45
C ASP A 115 -55.39 35.81 -26.99
N ALA A 116 -55.94 34.85 -26.22
CA ALA A 116 -56.24 34.75 -24.79
C ALA A 116 -56.24 33.29 -24.25
N ASN A 117 -56.32 33.14 -22.90
CA ASN A 117 -56.98 32.12 -22.04
C ASN A 117 -57.42 30.70 -22.54
N ASP A 118 -57.62 29.66 -21.69
CA ASP A 118 -57.80 29.62 -20.23
C ASP A 118 -57.37 28.27 -19.57
N LYS A 119 -57.53 28.17 -18.25
CA LYS A 119 -57.52 26.99 -17.36
C LYS A 119 -58.98 26.53 -17.06
N PRO A 120 -59.31 25.43 -16.30
CA PRO A 120 -58.66 24.97 -15.06
C PRO A 120 -58.69 23.44 -14.78
N ASP A 121 -58.69 23.09 -13.47
CA ASP A 121 -58.69 21.79 -12.76
C ASP A 121 -59.75 20.75 -13.22
N ASP A 122 -59.78 19.46 -12.81
CA ASP A 122 -59.88 18.95 -11.43
C ASP A 122 -59.88 17.38 -11.34
N LYS A 123 -59.77 16.81 -10.11
CA LYS A 123 -60.00 15.41 -9.61
C LYS A 123 -59.49 14.17 -10.41
N LYS A 124 -58.92 13.08 -9.86
CA LYS A 124 -58.96 12.36 -8.54
C LYS A 124 -60.02 11.24 -8.39
N ALA A 125 -59.69 10.03 -8.89
CA ALA A 125 -60.22 8.68 -8.56
C ALA A 125 -59.27 7.63 -9.21
N SER A 126 -58.85 6.47 -8.67
CA SER A 126 -59.51 5.31 -8.01
C SER A 126 -60.44 4.52 -8.95
N THR A 127 -60.41 3.19 -9.09
CA THR A 127 -60.07 2.08 -8.16
C THR A 127 -59.58 0.78 -8.88
N SER A 128 -59.25 -0.27 -8.09
CA SER A 128 -59.38 -1.73 -8.38
C SER A 128 -58.62 -2.34 -9.59
N LYS A 129 -57.73 -3.33 -9.43
CA LYS A 129 -57.89 -4.73 -8.92
C LYS A 129 -58.78 -5.64 -9.79
N THR A 130 -58.16 -6.63 -10.42
CA THR A 130 -58.28 -8.11 -10.21
C THR A 130 -57.17 -8.76 -11.06
N ASP A 131 -56.29 -9.60 -10.52
CA ASP A 131 -56.48 -11.06 -10.31
C ASP A 131 -56.79 -11.76 -11.66
N ASP A 132 -56.20 -12.85 -12.12
CA ASP A 132 -55.07 -13.74 -11.80
C ASP A 132 -55.15 -14.85 -12.90
N VAL A 133 -54.13 -15.71 -13.06
CA VAL A 133 -54.12 -17.09 -13.65
C VAL A 133 -52.88 -17.40 -14.51
N LYS A 134 -52.33 -18.59 -14.26
CA LYS A 134 -51.15 -19.21 -14.88
C LYS A 134 -51.47 -19.94 -16.20
N ALA A 135 -50.46 -20.15 -17.04
CA ALA A 135 -50.14 -21.49 -17.59
C ALA A 135 -48.69 -21.58 -18.11
N ASN A 136 -47.96 -22.57 -17.60
CA ASN A 136 -47.01 -23.51 -18.22
C ASN A 136 -46.25 -23.08 -19.51
N GLU A 137 -44.92 -23.01 -19.53
CA GLU A 137 -43.89 -24.09 -19.43
C GLU A 137 -43.55 -24.76 -20.77
N ALA A 138 -42.26 -24.80 -21.09
CA ALA A 138 -41.60 -25.72 -22.03
C ALA A 138 -40.10 -25.75 -21.67
N ASP A 139 -39.55 -26.94 -21.45
CA ASP A 139 -38.19 -27.14 -20.92
C ASP A 139 -37.11 -27.23 -22.01
N ASP A 140 -35.86 -26.93 -21.63
CA ASP A 140 -34.67 -27.66 -22.10
C ASP A 140 -33.64 -27.70 -20.94
N ASP A 141 -32.76 -28.69 -20.94
CA ASP A 141 -32.19 -29.29 -19.73
C ASP A 141 -30.64 -29.31 -19.70
N SER A 142 -30.07 -29.86 -18.62
CA SER A 142 -28.66 -30.22 -18.40
C SER A 142 -27.68 -29.11 -17.92
N PRO A 143 -26.66 -29.47 -17.11
CA PRO A 143 -26.55 -28.78 -15.82
C PRO A 143 -25.14 -28.29 -15.43
N ASP A 144 -25.09 -27.27 -14.57
CA ASP A 144 -23.91 -26.94 -13.76
C ASP A 144 -24.31 -26.62 -12.31
N ALA A 145 -23.80 -27.38 -11.36
CA ALA A 145 -24.27 -27.39 -9.97
C ALA A 145 -23.56 -26.34 -9.10
N VAL A 146 -23.99 -25.08 -9.20
CA VAL A 146 -23.54 -24.01 -8.29
C VAL A 146 -24.09 -24.27 -6.88
N VAL A 147 -23.22 -24.70 -5.96
CA VAL A 147 -23.56 -24.88 -4.54
C VAL A 147 -23.53 -23.52 -3.83
N ASP A 148 -24.71 -22.96 -3.62
CA ASP A 148 -24.90 -21.68 -2.92
C ASP A 148 -24.46 -21.76 -1.44
N PRO A 149 -23.50 -20.94 -0.97
CA PRO A 149 -23.15 -20.89 0.45
C PRO A 149 -24.24 -20.13 1.23
N PRO A 150 -24.77 -20.68 2.35
CA PRO A 150 -26.00 -20.17 2.96
C PRO A 150 -25.84 -18.78 3.59
N ALA A 151 -26.64 -17.82 3.11
CA ALA A 151 -26.67 -16.45 3.60
C ALA A 151 -27.17 -16.34 5.06
N LYS A 152 -26.23 -16.36 6.02
CA LYS A 152 -26.46 -15.99 7.42
C LYS A 152 -25.37 -15.04 7.94
N ILE A 153 -25.40 -13.80 7.45
CA ILE A 153 -24.68 -12.70 8.11
C ILE A 153 -25.39 -12.44 9.45
N ALA A 154 -24.84 -12.99 10.53
CA ALA A 154 -25.33 -12.73 11.87
C ALA A 154 -25.17 -11.24 12.19
N THR A 155 -26.29 -10.52 12.32
CA THR A 155 -26.32 -9.08 12.57
C THR A 155 -25.94 -8.81 14.03
N LEU A 156 -24.63 -8.83 14.34
CA LEU A 156 -24.12 -8.55 15.67
C LEU A 156 -24.27 -7.05 15.99
N ILE A 157 -25.32 -6.72 16.73
CA ILE A 157 -25.68 -5.35 17.11
C ILE A 157 -24.60 -4.78 18.05
N ARG A 158 -23.70 -3.96 17.52
CA ARG A 158 -22.85 -3.06 18.33
C ARG A 158 -23.65 -1.82 18.69
N ARG A 159 -23.65 -1.43 19.97
CA ARG A 159 -24.28 -0.19 20.45
C ARG A 159 -23.36 1.02 20.23
N GLY A 160 -23.93 2.17 19.87
CA GLY A 160 -23.53 3.53 20.23
C GLY A 160 -22.03 3.84 20.40
N LYS A 161 -21.47 4.60 19.45
CA LYS A 161 -20.07 5.07 19.45
C LYS A 161 -19.96 6.54 19.84
N ALA A 162 -18.97 6.91 20.66
CA ALA A 162 -18.62 8.31 20.89
C ALA A 162 -17.85 8.90 19.69
N VAL A 163 -18.52 9.76 18.92
CA VAL A 163 -17.80 10.59 17.92
C VAL A 163 -17.34 11.89 18.59
N PRO A 164 -16.02 12.15 18.66
CA PRO A 164 -15.49 13.32 19.35
C PRO A 164 -15.89 14.62 18.65
N VAL A 165 -16.31 15.61 19.43
CA VAL A 165 -16.62 16.96 18.95
C VAL A 165 -15.34 17.64 18.46
N ASP A 166 -15.42 18.29 17.29
CA ASP A 166 -14.29 18.99 16.66
C ASP A 166 -13.66 20.03 17.60
N PRO A 167 -12.36 19.91 17.96
CA PRO A 167 -11.69 20.84 18.87
C PRO A 167 -11.78 22.31 18.45
N HIS A 168 -11.83 22.61 17.15
CA HIS A 168 -11.98 23.98 16.63
C HIS A 168 -13.29 24.65 17.07
N SER A 169 -14.28 23.86 17.47
CA SER A 169 -15.57 24.33 17.97
C SER A 169 -15.52 24.78 19.44
N LYS A 170 -14.46 24.44 20.19
CA LYS A 170 -14.24 24.72 21.63
C LYS A 170 -15.34 24.20 22.56
N LYS A 171 -15.85 23.02 22.24
CA LYS A 171 -17.06 22.43 22.86
C LYS A 171 -16.91 20.98 23.31
N GLY A 172 -15.69 20.40 23.22
CA GLY A 172 -15.44 18.99 23.52
C GLY A 172 -15.96 18.56 24.89
N ASP A 173 -15.70 19.38 25.91
CA ASP A 173 -15.97 19.07 27.32
C ASP A 173 -17.45 19.28 27.72
N THR A 174 -18.28 19.78 26.81
CA THR A 174 -19.66 20.23 27.11
C THR A 174 -20.71 19.78 26.10
N HIS A 175 -20.30 19.16 25.00
CA HIS A 175 -21.18 18.74 23.90
C HIS A 175 -20.82 17.34 23.41
N GLU A 176 -21.82 16.56 23.05
CA GLU A 176 -21.68 15.37 22.21
C GLU A 176 -22.04 15.68 20.75
N VAL A 177 -21.50 14.89 19.81
CA VAL A 177 -22.01 14.84 18.43
C VAL A 177 -23.33 14.07 18.44
N LEU A 178 -24.35 14.60 17.75
CA LEU A 178 -25.66 13.95 17.67
C LEU A 178 -25.56 12.59 16.96
N VAL A 179 -25.98 11.53 17.64
CA VAL A 179 -26.18 10.20 17.07
C VAL A 179 -27.68 9.86 17.06
N GLN A 180 -28.18 9.31 15.95
CA GLN A 180 -29.53 8.72 15.87
C GLN A 180 -29.49 7.47 15.01
N ASN A 181 -30.12 6.37 15.47
CA ASN A 181 -30.14 5.08 14.76
C ASN A 181 -28.73 4.61 14.36
N ASP A 182 -27.78 4.72 15.29
CA ASP A 182 -26.34 4.44 15.13
C ASP A 182 -25.64 5.22 13.98
N VAL A 183 -26.26 6.30 13.49
CA VAL A 183 -25.66 7.28 12.57
C VAL A 183 -25.30 8.55 13.34
N ALA A 184 -24.01 8.82 13.47
CA ALA A 184 -23.48 10.10 13.93
C ALA A 184 -23.62 11.17 12.84
N PHE A 185 -24.11 12.35 13.19
CA PHE A 185 -24.27 13.50 12.29
C PHE A 185 -22.98 14.34 12.25
N ASP A 186 -21.94 13.73 11.67
CA ASP A 186 -20.65 14.33 11.34
C ASP A 186 -20.31 14.08 9.86
N GLY A 187 -20.24 15.16 9.09
CA GLY A 187 -19.91 15.16 7.67
C GLY A 187 -18.60 15.90 7.41
N MET A 188 -17.48 15.19 7.47
CA MET A 188 -16.22 15.68 6.91
C MET A 188 -16.32 15.69 5.38
N LEU A 189 -16.14 16.87 4.79
CA LEU A 189 -16.20 17.12 3.35
C LEU A 189 -14.86 17.64 2.84
N ASN A 190 -14.40 17.12 1.71
CA ASN A 190 -13.18 17.58 1.03
C ASN A 190 -13.45 17.81 -0.46
N GLN A 191 -12.70 18.72 -1.06
CA GLN A 191 -12.76 19.02 -2.48
C GLN A 191 -11.38 19.43 -2.99
N THR A 192 -10.82 18.62 -3.90
CA THR A 192 -9.68 19.00 -4.72
C THR A 192 -10.12 19.19 -6.17
N ASN A 193 -9.96 20.41 -6.70
CA ASN A 193 -10.19 20.74 -8.11
C ASN A 193 -8.88 21.30 -8.69
N ILE A 194 -8.31 20.57 -9.64
CA ILE A 194 -7.01 20.90 -10.24
C ILE A 194 -7.12 22.11 -11.17
N GLY A 195 -8.20 22.21 -11.96
CA GLY A 195 -8.49 23.36 -12.82
C GLY A 195 -8.43 24.70 -12.07
N ALA A 196 -9.15 24.79 -10.95
CA ALA A 196 -9.31 26.00 -10.16
C ALA A 196 -8.23 26.22 -9.06
N ASN A 197 -7.18 25.40 -9.02
CA ASN A 197 -6.19 25.35 -7.94
C ASN A 197 -6.83 25.42 -6.53
N ALA A 198 -7.76 24.51 -6.25
CA ALA A 198 -8.52 24.48 -5.00
C ALA A 198 -8.37 23.13 -4.30
N ASN A 199 -8.03 23.15 -3.01
CA ASN A 199 -7.99 21.98 -2.12
C ASN A 199 -8.59 22.44 -0.77
N LYS A 200 -9.81 21.99 -0.45
CA LYS A 200 -10.69 22.61 0.56
C LYS A 200 -11.39 21.57 1.45
N ARG A 201 -11.17 21.65 2.76
CA ARG A 201 -11.91 20.90 3.80
C ARG A 201 -13.05 21.74 4.39
N VAL A 202 -14.20 21.11 4.66
CA VAL A 202 -15.32 21.67 5.45
C VAL A 202 -15.87 20.55 6.35
N ASN A 203 -16.07 20.83 7.63
CA ASN A 203 -16.80 19.92 8.52
C ASN A 203 -18.25 20.44 8.67
N VAL A 204 -19.23 19.55 8.64
CA VAL A 204 -20.63 19.83 9.00
C VAL A 204 -20.97 18.91 10.17
N ILE A 205 -21.41 19.45 11.31
CA ILE A 205 -21.61 18.68 12.56
C ILE A 205 -22.84 19.22 13.30
N ALA A 206 -23.61 18.34 13.96
CA ALA A 206 -24.75 18.72 14.79
C ALA A 206 -24.50 18.40 16.29
N ASN A 207 -24.41 19.43 17.14
CA ASN A 207 -24.05 19.31 18.57
C ASN A 207 -25.03 20.09 19.48
N LYS A 208 -25.09 19.75 20.78
CA LYS A 208 -25.98 20.37 21.79
C LYS A 208 -25.37 21.64 22.43
N SER A 209 -25.86 22.84 22.08
CA SER A 209 -25.09 24.11 21.99
C SER A 209 -24.80 24.99 23.24
N ARG A 210 -23.57 25.56 23.32
CA ARG A 210 -23.26 27.02 23.38
C ARG A 210 -21.84 27.39 22.87
N GLU A 211 -21.61 28.65 22.46
CA GLU A 211 -20.60 29.14 21.47
C GLU A 211 -19.19 29.54 22.06
N THR A 212 -18.12 29.97 21.33
CA THR A 212 -17.92 30.57 19.98
C THR A 212 -16.59 30.19 19.28
N GLY A 213 -16.55 30.21 17.94
CA GLY A 213 -15.34 30.06 17.13
C GLY A 213 -15.53 30.46 15.65
N ALA A 214 -14.46 30.48 14.84
CA ALA A 214 -14.45 30.92 13.42
C ALA A 214 -15.15 29.92 12.47
N SER A 215 -16.44 29.73 12.69
CA SER A 215 -17.29 28.67 12.15
C SER A 215 -18.74 29.18 12.11
N GLN A 216 -19.55 28.73 11.15
CA GLN A 216 -20.98 29.08 11.16
C GLN A 216 -21.74 28.15 12.11
N THR A 217 -21.79 28.49 13.39
CA THR A 217 -22.77 27.90 14.32
C THR A 217 -24.17 28.34 13.92
N LYS A 218 -25.15 27.43 13.99
CA LYS A 218 -26.58 27.70 13.83
C LYS A 218 -27.33 27.13 15.03
N GLY A 219 -28.44 27.75 15.41
CA GLY A 219 -29.28 27.33 16.52
C GLY A 219 -29.05 28.17 17.80
N PRO A 220 -29.37 27.64 19.00
CA PRO A 220 -29.82 26.26 19.27
C PRO A 220 -31.12 25.89 18.53
N PHE A 221 -31.26 24.59 18.23
CA PHE A 221 -32.43 24.02 17.56
C PHE A 221 -32.90 22.75 18.30
N PRO A 222 -34.19 22.40 18.25
CA PRO A 222 -34.65 21.04 18.55
C PRO A 222 -33.99 20.01 17.63
N THR A 223 -33.80 18.78 18.11
CA THR A 223 -33.06 17.71 17.41
C THR A 223 -33.50 17.48 15.97
N SER A 224 -34.82 17.44 15.72
CA SER A 224 -35.39 17.27 14.37
C SER A 224 -35.04 18.41 13.41
N GLN A 225 -35.03 19.66 13.89
CA GLN A 225 -34.63 20.83 13.10
C GLN A 225 -33.11 20.87 12.90
N ALA A 226 -32.32 20.45 13.89
CA ALA A 226 -30.87 20.32 13.76
C ALA A 226 -30.48 19.31 12.66
N ILE A 227 -31.15 18.15 12.62
CA ILE A 227 -31.00 17.15 11.54
C ILE A 227 -31.39 17.75 10.20
N GLY A 228 -32.54 18.41 10.10
CA GLY A 228 -33.01 19.04 8.86
C GLY A 228 -32.05 20.09 8.29
N GLU A 229 -31.49 20.97 9.14
CA GLU A 229 -30.47 21.94 8.73
C GLU A 229 -29.12 21.28 8.41
N PHE A 230 -28.73 20.20 9.10
CA PHE A 230 -27.54 19.41 8.78
C PHE A 230 -27.66 18.78 7.39
N GLU A 231 -28.74 18.04 7.11
CA GLU A 231 -28.90 17.32 5.83
C GLU A 231 -29.00 18.31 4.66
N LYS A 232 -29.67 19.43 4.86
CA LYS A 232 -29.75 20.57 3.92
C LYS A 232 -28.38 21.19 3.66
N GLN A 233 -27.57 21.42 4.70
CA GLN A 233 -26.21 21.95 4.55
C GLN A 233 -25.29 20.96 3.83
N PHE A 234 -25.33 19.68 4.22
CA PHE A 234 -24.61 18.59 3.56
C PHE A 234 -24.97 18.52 2.07
N LYS A 235 -26.26 18.38 1.75
CA LYS A 235 -26.77 18.29 0.36
C LYS A 235 -26.45 19.51 -0.48
N SER A 236 -26.36 20.71 0.12
CA SER A 236 -25.91 21.92 -0.58
C SER A 236 -24.43 21.85 -0.99
N LYS A 237 -23.56 21.34 -0.10
CA LYS A 237 -22.10 21.25 -0.30
C LYS A 237 -21.67 20.05 -1.16
N SER A 238 -22.24 18.86 -0.93
CA SER A 238 -21.90 17.62 -1.66
C SER A 238 -22.78 17.37 -2.89
N GLY A 239 -23.99 17.94 -2.94
CA GLY A 239 -25.01 17.58 -3.94
C GLY A 239 -25.65 16.20 -3.73
N VAL A 240 -25.31 15.52 -2.62
CA VAL A 240 -25.74 14.16 -2.25
C VAL A 240 -26.60 14.21 -0.99
N GLN A 241 -27.60 13.34 -0.86
CA GLN A 241 -28.45 13.29 0.34
C GLN A 241 -27.74 12.52 1.45
N TRP A 242 -27.90 12.91 2.71
CA TRP A 242 -27.12 12.33 3.82
C TRP A 242 -27.33 10.81 3.96
N ARG A 243 -28.55 10.31 3.74
CA ARG A 243 -28.90 8.88 3.66
C ARG A 243 -28.23 8.12 2.50
N GLU A 244 -27.84 8.81 1.43
CA GLU A 244 -27.23 8.26 0.20
C GLU A 244 -25.69 8.38 0.19
N ARG A 245 -25.08 8.96 1.24
CA ARG A 245 -23.65 9.31 1.30
C ARG A 245 -22.66 8.16 1.05
N ARG A 246 -23.05 6.91 1.34
CA ARG A 246 -22.22 5.70 1.15
C ARG A 246 -22.40 5.05 -0.23
N THR A 247 -23.36 5.47 -1.04
CA THR A 247 -23.73 4.79 -2.31
C THR A 247 -23.78 5.73 -3.51
N ALA A 248 -24.01 7.02 -3.32
CA ALA A 248 -23.99 8.00 -4.41
C ALA A 248 -22.56 8.40 -4.78
N LYS A 249 -22.22 8.34 -6.08
CA LYS A 249 -20.95 8.87 -6.59
C LYS A 249 -20.85 10.39 -6.32
N PRO A 250 -19.65 10.94 -6.02
CA PRO A 250 -19.44 12.38 -5.93
C PRO A 250 -19.86 13.11 -7.20
N LYS A 251 -20.30 14.36 -7.06
CA LYS A 251 -20.70 15.21 -8.19
C LYS A 251 -19.58 16.19 -8.57
N THR A 252 -19.30 16.31 -9.86
CA THR A 252 -18.31 17.23 -10.42
C THR A 252 -18.51 18.65 -9.86
N GLY A 253 -17.44 19.27 -9.35
CA GLY A 253 -17.49 20.60 -8.76
C GLY A 253 -18.17 20.71 -7.37
N LYS A 254 -18.62 19.60 -6.77
CA LYS A 254 -19.09 19.53 -5.38
C LYS A 254 -18.05 18.91 -4.45
N TYR A 255 -18.34 18.88 -3.15
CA TYR A 255 -17.48 18.25 -2.15
C TYR A 255 -17.76 16.75 -2.05
N THR A 256 -16.70 15.95 -1.98
CA THR A 256 -16.75 14.53 -1.60
C THR A 256 -16.89 14.42 -0.09
N TRP A 257 -17.78 13.55 0.39
CA TRP A 257 -17.80 13.12 1.78
C TRP A 257 -16.76 12.03 1.99
N ILE A 258 -16.00 12.12 3.08
CA ILE A 258 -15.08 11.07 3.47
C ILE A 258 -15.56 10.47 4.78
N GLU A 259 -15.66 9.16 4.82
CA GLU A 259 -15.99 8.43 6.02
C GLU A 259 -14.77 8.42 6.96
N ARG A 260 -14.90 9.05 8.12
CA ARG A 260 -13.91 8.93 9.20
C ARG A 260 -14.17 7.65 9.98
N ASP A 261 -13.09 6.95 10.32
CA ASP A 261 -13.12 6.02 11.44
C ASP A 261 -12.88 6.82 12.74
N PHE A 262 -13.42 6.33 13.84
CA PHE A 262 -13.26 6.93 15.17
C PHE A 262 -12.88 5.90 16.25
N GLY A 263 -12.74 4.62 15.89
CA GLY A 263 -12.47 3.54 16.83
C GLY A 263 -13.72 3.05 17.57
N ASP A 264 -13.47 2.34 18.67
CA ASP A 264 -14.46 1.89 19.67
C ASP A 264 -14.02 2.31 21.10
N ASP A 265 -13.03 3.21 21.24
CA ASP A 265 -12.48 3.69 22.52
C ASP A 265 -13.06 5.06 22.92
N ASP A 266 -13.53 5.21 24.17
CA ASP A 266 -14.18 6.44 24.67
C ASP A 266 -13.20 7.54 25.12
N ASP A 267 -11.94 7.21 25.44
CA ASP A 267 -10.95 8.13 25.99
C ASP A 267 -9.95 8.62 24.92
N GLN A 268 -10.09 9.88 24.49
CA GLN A 268 -9.09 10.56 23.64
C GLN A 268 -8.15 11.39 24.55
N PRO A 269 -6.85 11.07 24.64
CA PRO A 269 -5.91 11.91 25.37
C PRO A 269 -5.90 13.32 24.79
N ALA A 270 -6.04 14.33 25.65
CA ALA A 270 -5.93 15.72 25.22
C ALA A 270 -4.51 16.00 24.70
N GLU A 271 -4.39 16.65 23.54
CA GLU A 271 -3.09 17.11 23.05
C GLU A 271 -2.46 18.10 24.06
N PRO A 272 -1.12 18.12 24.20
CA PRO A 272 -0.44 18.93 25.21
C PRO A 272 -0.49 20.42 24.86
N GLU A 273 -1.56 21.08 25.31
CA GLU A 273 -1.71 22.55 25.26
C GLU A 273 -0.50 23.26 25.88
N ALA A 274 -0.05 24.33 25.21
CA ALA A 274 1.21 24.97 25.54
C ALA A 274 1.16 25.65 26.92
N SER A 275 2.22 25.46 27.72
CA SER A 275 2.28 25.77 29.15
C SER A 275 1.77 27.17 29.55
N GLY A 276 0.51 27.26 29.95
CA GLY A 276 -0.08 28.39 30.66
C GLY A 276 0.11 28.24 32.16
N SER A 277 0.66 29.25 32.84
CA SER A 277 0.84 29.21 34.29
C SER A 277 -0.44 29.64 35.01
N GLY A 278 -1.02 28.74 35.82
CA GLY A 278 -2.30 29.01 36.50
C GLY A 278 -2.63 28.02 37.62
N ASP A 279 -2.06 28.28 38.80
CA ASP A 279 -2.45 27.78 40.14
C ASP A 279 -2.52 26.25 40.41
N LYS A 280 -2.30 25.84 41.67
CA LYS A 280 -2.35 24.45 42.11
C LYS A 280 -3.36 24.25 43.24
N GLY A 281 -4.58 23.85 42.87
CA GLY A 281 -5.44 23.12 43.81
C GLY A 281 -4.78 21.79 44.19
N GLN A 282 -4.88 21.41 45.46
CA GLN A 282 -4.31 20.15 45.96
C GLN A 282 -5.33 19.02 45.85
N GLU A 283 -5.00 17.97 45.09
CA GLU A 283 -5.48 16.62 45.36
C GLU A 283 -4.31 15.78 45.89
N GLU A 284 -4.57 14.95 46.89
CA GLU A 284 -3.53 14.17 47.59
C GLU A 284 -3.49 12.70 47.13
N GLY A 285 -2.31 12.10 47.16
CA GLY A 285 -2.20 10.71 47.59
C GLY A 285 -2.34 9.59 46.55
N LYS A 286 -2.01 9.81 45.27
CA LYS A 286 -1.56 8.72 44.38
C LYS A 286 -0.24 9.07 43.72
N GLU A 287 0.82 8.35 44.06
CA GLU A 287 2.06 8.37 43.27
C GLU A 287 1.76 7.83 41.86
N PRO A 288 2.36 8.40 40.80
CA PRO A 288 2.24 7.83 39.46
C PRO A 288 2.90 6.46 39.47
N ILE A 289 2.08 5.40 39.38
CA ILE A 289 2.53 4.01 39.24
C ILE A 289 3.46 3.97 38.04
N LYS A 290 4.75 3.73 38.27
CA LYS A 290 5.71 3.55 37.17
C LYS A 290 5.23 2.35 36.35
N PRO A 291 5.16 2.44 35.01
CA PRO A 291 4.90 1.27 34.20
C PRO A 291 5.95 0.20 34.52
N PRO A 292 5.57 -1.10 34.53
CA PRO A 292 6.49 -2.18 34.86
C PRO A 292 7.69 -2.21 33.91
N GLU A 293 8.77 -2.86 34.32
CA GLU A 293 9.85 -3.17 33.37
C GLU A 293 9.34 -4.15 32.31
N THR A 294 9.79 -3.96 31.07
CA THR A 294 9.36 -4.75 29.92
C THR A 294 9.88 -6.19 29.98
N THR A 295 9.05 -7.13 29.55
CA THR A 295 9.40 -8.56 29.50
C THR A 295 10.13 -8.94 28.22
N ALA A 296 10.15 -8.05 27.23
CA ALA A 296 10.73 -8.32 25.91
C ALA A 296 12.27 -8.20 25.89
N PRO A 297 12.99 -9.09 25.15
CA PRO A 297 14.42 -8.96 24.89
C PRO A 297 14.78 -7.60 24.29
N VAL A 298 16.00 -7.10 24.56
CA VAL A 298 16.42 -5.74 24.21
C VAL A 298 16.36 -5.49 22.69
N GLU A 299 16.66 -6.52 21.90
CA GLU A 299 16.58 -6.55 20.44
C GLU A 299 15.12 -6.37 19.98
N VAL A 300 14.19 -7.09 20.62
CA VAL A 300 12.75 -7.02 20.33
C VAL A 300 12.20 -5.66 20.75
N GLN A 301 12.64 -5.10 21.88
CA GLN A 301 12.28 -3.74 22.26
C GLN A 301 12.74 -2.71 21.22
N GLY A 302 13.95 -2.86 20.68
CA GLY A 302 14.49 -2.01 19.62
C GLY A 302 13.63 -2.06 18.35
N LEU A 303 13.33 -3.28 17.89
CA LEU A 303 12.46 -3.53 16.74
C LEU A 303 11.05 -2.93 16.93
N ILE A 304 10.41 -3.14 18.08
CA ILE A 304 9.06 -2.64 18.35
C ILE A 304 9.04 -1.11 18.45
N LYS A 305 10.08 -0.50 19.03
CA LYS A 305 10.27 0.97 19.03
C LYS A 305 10.53 1.54 17.64
N LEU A 306 11.07 0.76 16.69
CA LEU A 306 11.24 1.14 15.28
C LEU A 306 9.91 1.04 14.51
N ILE A 307 9.21 -0.08 14.62
CA ILE A 307 7.96 -0.36 13.88
C ILE A 307 6.84 0.60 14.27
N PHE A 308 6.70 0.89 15.57
CA PHE A 308 5.65 1.78 16.10
C PHE A 308 6.13 3.22 16.31
N ASN A 309 7.20 3.63 15.62
CA ASN A 309 7.70 5.00 15.71
C ASN A 309 6.77 5.99 14.98
N THR A 310 6.08 6.84 15.74
CA THR A 310 5.15 7.84 15.21
C THR A 310 5.84 8.92 14.37
N ASP A 311 7.08 9.28 14.67
CA ASP A 311 7.83 10.26 13.87
C ASP A 311 8.23 9.70 12.51
N LEU A 312 8.57 8.41 12.42
CA LEU A 312 8.80 7.73 11.15
C LEU A 312 7.52 7.60 10.31
N MET A 313 6.37 7.31 10.94
CA MET A 313 5.07 7.34 10.25
C MET A 313 4.74 8.75 9.74
N ASN A 314 5.00 9.78 10.55
CA ASN A 314 4.83 11.18 10.15
C ASN A 314 5.76 11.59 9.01
N ALA A 315 7.03 11.15 9.01
CA ALA A 315 7.99 11.39 7.95
C ALA A 315 7.60 10.68 6.64
N ALA A 316 7.17 9.42 6.71
CA ALA A 316 6.70 8.67 5.55
C ALA A 316 5.44 9.31 4.93
N MET A 317 4.48 9.78 5.74
CA MET A 317 3.33 10.54 5.24
C MET A 317 3.75 11.82 4.51
N GLN A 318 4.73 12.56 5.03
CA GLN A 318 5.22 13.80 4.42
C GLN A 318 5.95 13.54 3.08
N GLU A 319 6.85 12.54 3.03
CA GLU A 319 7.53 12.09 1.81
C GLU A 319 6.53 11.70 0.70
N LEU A 320 5.46 11.01 1.09
CA LEU A 320 4.40 10.59 0.19
C LEU A 320 3.37 11.71 -0.12
N ASN A 321 3.55 12.94 0.39
CA ASN A 321 2.67 14.11 0.23
C ASN A 321 1.26 14.00 0.87
N TYR A 322 1.05 13.09 1.83
CA TYR A 322 -0.23 12.90 2.52
C TYR A 322 -0.48 13.98 3.58
N ASP A 323 -1.72 14.46 3.66
CA ASP A 323 -2.13 15.54 4.57
C ASP A 323 -2.73 14.99 5.87
N ALA A 324 -1.85 14.57 6.79
CA ALA A 324 -2.23 14.09 8.12
C ALA A 324 -3.04 15.13 8.94
N ASN A 325 -2.84 16.43 8.70
CA ASN A 325 -3.60 17.51 9.35
C ASN A 325 -5.04 17.62 8.82
N LYS A 326 -5.27 17.24 7.56
CA LYS A 326 -6.62 17.00 7.05
C LYS A 326 -7.20 15.72 7.64
N MET A 327 -6.42 14.63 7.71
CA MET A 327 -6.88 13.30 8.09
C MET A 327 -5.78 12.48 8.80
N PRO A 328 -5.83 12.33 10.13
CA PRO A 328 -4.91 11.47 10.87
C PRO A 328 -5.12 9.99 10.55
N LEU A 329 -4.03 9.19 10.50
CA LEU A 329 -4.05 7.76 10.12
C LEU A 329 -5.12 6.93 10.84
N GLY A 330 -5.17 6.97 12.18
CA GLY A 330 -6.17 6.20 12.94
C GLY A 330 -7.62 6.55 12.62
N LYS A 331 -7.87 7.70 11.99
CA LYS A 331 -9.20 8.20 11.57
C LYS A 331 -9.47 8.01 10.06
N LEU A 332 -8.53 7.45 9.29
CA LEU A 332 -8.72 7.02 7.89
C LEU A 332 -9.52 5.71 7.83
N SER A 333 -10.64 5.69 7.10
CA SER A 333 -11.46 4.47 6.94
C SER A 333 -11.00 3.60 5.77
N LYS A 334 -11.17 2.28 5.92
CA LYS A 334 -10.93 1.30 4.83
C LYS A 334 -11.75 1.63 3.57
N ALA A 335 -12.97 2.15 3.72
CA ALA A 335 -13.81 2.58 2.60
C ALA A 335 -13.17 3.71 1.77
N SER A 336 -12.44 4.63 2.42
CA SER A 336 -11.74 5.73 1.74
C SER A 336 -10.51 5.24 0.98
N ILE A 337 -9.78 4.26 1.54
CA ILE A 337 -8.64 3.58 0.90
C ILE A 337 -9.12 2.84 -0.37
N LEU A 338 -10.20 2.04 -0.27
CA LEU A 338 -10.80 1.35 -1.42
C LEU A 338 -11.35 2.32 -2.48
N SER A 339 -11.92 3.45 -2.06
CA SER A 339 -12.35 4.52 -2.97
C SER A 339 -11.17 5.17 -3.70
N GLY A 340 -10.04 5.37 -3.02
CA GLY A 340 -8.79 5.81 -3.61
C GLY A 340 -8.29 4.84 -4.69
N PHE A 341 -8.19 3.55 -4.36
CA PHE A 341 -7.82 2.49 -5.31
C PHE A 341 -8.73 2.45 -6.55
N SER A 342 -10.05 2.56 -6.37
CA SER A 342 -11.00 2.57 -7.50
C SER A 342 -10.77 3.74 -8.46
N ILE A 343 -10.33 4.90 -7.97
CA ILE A 343 -10.05 6.06 -8.84
C ILE A 343 -8.66 5.95 -9.48
N LEU A 344 -7.68 5.35 -8.80
CA LEU A 344 -6.40 4.96 -9.41
C LEU A 344 -6.60 3.90 -10.51
N LYS A 345 -7.64 3.07 -10.43
CA LYS A 345 -8.06 2.13 -11.48
C LYS A 345 -8.67 2.84 -12.69
N ASP A 346 -9.58 3.79 -12.48
CA ASP A 346 -10.11 4.64 -13.56
C ASP A 346 -8.97 5.43 -14.26
N LEU A 347 -8.01 5.97 -13.48
CA LEU A 347 -6.81 6.63 -14.00
C LEU A 347 -5.92 5.69 -14.80
N SER A 348 -5.76 4.43 -14.35
CA SER A 348 -5.01 3.42 -15.07
C SER A 348 -5.61 3.08 -16.43
N GLU A 349 -6.94 3.06 -16.55
CA GLU A 349 -7.59 2.83 -17.85
C GLU A 349 -7.28 3.99 -18.81
N VAL A 350 -7.41 5.22 -18.33
CA VAL A 350 -7.12 6.45 -19.10
C VAL A 350 -5.64 6.58 -19.48
N ILE A 351 -4.71 6.11 -18.64
CA ILE A 351 -3.27 6.11 -18.93
C ILE A 351 -2.88 5.03 -19.95
N ASN A 352 -3.56 3.88 -19.95
CA ASN A 352 -3.28 2.78 -20.88
C ASN A 352 -3.98 2.97 -22.25
N ASP A 353 -5.18 3.55 -22.28
CA ASP A 353 -5.87 3.98 -23.50
C ASP A 353 -6.27 5.47 -23.42
N PRO A 354 -5.35 6.39 -23.76
CA PRO A 354 -5.61 7.83 -23.80
C PRO A 354 -6.74 8.26 -24.75
N ASN A 355 -7.13 7.40 -25.69
CA ASN A 355 -8.20 7.67 -26.66
C ASN A 355 -9.50 6.92 -26.32
N GLY A 356 -9.52 6.14 -25.22
CA GLY A 356 -10.57 5.20 -24.88
C GLY A 356 -11.90 5.82 -24.45
N ASN A 357 -12.90 4.97 -24.23
CA ASN A 357 -14.25 5.43 -23.85
C ASN A 357 -14.25 6.28 -22.58
N THR A 358 -13.52 5.88 -21.54
CA THR A 358 -13.41 6.64 -20.28
C THR A 358 -12.69 7.97 -20.49
N ALA A 359 -11.59 7.99 -21.25
CA ALA A 359 -10.89 9.24 -21.58
C ALA A 359 -11.79 10.21 -22.36
N ARG A 360 -12.50 9.72 -23.39
CA ARG A 360 -13.47 10.51 -24.18
C ARG A 360 -14.64 11.00 -23.33
N GLY A 361 -15.12 10.21 -22.36
CA GLY A 361 -16.23 10.57 -21.47
C GLY A 361 -15.96 11.79 -20.58
N TYR A 362 -14.69 12.11 -20.31
CA TYR A 362 -14.28 13.34 -19.60
C TYR A 362 -13.83 14.48 -20.53
N GLY A 363 -13.96 14.33 -21.86
CA GLY A 363 -13.49 15.33 -22.83
C GLY A 363 -12.06 15.13 -23.34
N GLY A 364 -11.45 13.97 -23.09
CA GLY A 364 -10.11 13.58 -23.55
C GLY A 364 -9.12 13.38 -22.41
N PHE A 365 -7.99 12.73 -22.74
CA PHE A 365 -6.95 12.29 -21.80
C PHE A 365 -6.57 13.31 -20.71
N ALA A 366 -6.28 14.56 -21.09
CA ALA A 366 -5.82 15.59 -20.15
C ALA A 366 -6.88 15.96 -19.11
N GLU A 367 -8.14 16.10 -19.51
CA GLU A 367 -9.23 16.46 -18.60
C GLU A 367 -9.71 15.25 -17.78
N ALA A 368 -9.65 14.05 -18.36
CA ALA A 368 -9.83 12.79 -17.63
C ALA A 368 -8.83 12.65 -16.47
N CYS A 369 -7.53 12.79 -16.75
CA CYS A 369 -6.48 12.78 -15.73
C CYS A 369 -6.65 13.90 -14.70
N SER A 370 -6.95 15.14 -15.15
CA SER A 370 -7.24 16.29 -14.28
C SER A 370 -8.40 16.03 -13.30
N THR A 371 -9.54 15.58 -13.81
CA THR A 371 -10.76 15.33 -13.05
C THR A 371 -10.62 14.13 -12.12
N LEU A 372 -10.12 12.99 -12.61
CA LEU A 372 -9.94 11.79 -11.79
C LEU A 372 -8.88 12.01 -10.69
N SER A 373 -7.79 12.71 -10.97
CA SER A 373 -6.81 13.08 -9.93
C SER A 373 -7.42 14.00 -8.88
N GLY A 374 -8.25 14.98 -9.27
CA GLY A 374 -9.02 15.80 -8.34
C GLY A 374 -9.95 14.99 -7.44
N ASN A 375 -10.61 13.97 -8.00
CA ASN A 375 -11.46 13.04 -7.25
C ASN A 375 -10.62 12.19 -6.27
N TYR A 376 -9.48 11.64 -6.71
CA TYR A 376 -8.56 10.88 -5.88
C TYR A 376 -8.03 11.72 -4.70
N TYR A 377 -7.49 12.91 -4.98
CA TYR A 377 -7.05 13.88 -3.96
C TYR A 377 -8.20 14.47 -3.10
N SER A 378 -9.46 14.12 -3.40
CA SER A 378 -10.61 14.42 -2.54
C SER A 378 -10.85 13.30 -1.52
N TYR A 379 -10.58 12.03 -1.85
CA TYR A 379 -10.66 10.89 -0.93
C TYR A 379 -9.38 10.68 -0.11
N ILE A 380 -8.21 10.80 -0.74
CA ILE A 380 -6.88 10.66 -0.13
C ILE A 380 -6.27 12.06 0.01
N PRO A 381 -6.36 12.72 1.18
CA PRO A 381 -6.02 14.14 1.29
C PRO A 381 -4.53 14.39 1.09
N HIS A 382 -4.21 15.37 0.25
CA HIS A 382 -2.83 15.69 -0.14
C HIS A 382 -2.41 17.12 0.23
N ALA A 383 -1.11 17.27 0.51
CA ALA A 383 -0.47 18.44 1.12
C ALA A 383 0.32 19.33 0.10
N PHE A 384 -0.30 19.74 -1.01
CA PHE A 384 0.35 20.56 -2.05
C PHE A 384 0.78 21.98 -1.63
N GLY A 385 0.52 22.40 -0.38
CA GLY A 385 0.85 23.73 0.13
C GLY A 385 0.13 24.85 -0.65
N ARG A 386 0.91 25.63 -1.42
CA ARG A 386 0.38 26.66 -2.35
C ARG A 386 0.47 26.26 -3.83
N MET A 387 1.06 25.10 -4.12
CA MET A 387 1.23 24.61 -5.49
C MET A 387 -0.09 24.02 -6.01
N ARG A 388 -0.24 24.03 -7.33
CA ARG A 388 -1.35 23.36 -8.01
C ARG A 388 -1.23 21.85 -7.81
N PRO A 389 -2.32 21.13 -7.47
CA PRO A 389 -2.32 19.67 -7.45
C PRO A 389 -1.83 19.10 -8.80
N ILE A 390 -1.01 18.05 -8.78
CA ILE A 390 -0.39 17.49 -9.97
C ILE A 390 -1.34 16.47 -10.61
N PRO A 391 -1.73 16.57 -11.89
CA PRO A 391 -2.47 15.51 -12.58
C PRO A 391 -1.64 14.22 -12.65
N ILE A 392 -2.22 13.11 -12.20
CA ILE A 392 -1.67 11.76 -12.37
C ILE A 392 -1.94 11.37 -13.84
N ASN A 393 -0.91 11.48 -14.68
CA ASN A 393 -1.01 11.28 -16.14
C ASN A 393 0.11 10.40 -16.72
N THR A 394 0.84 9.69 -15.86
CA THR A 394 1.88 8.73 -16.27
C THR A 394 1.86 7.50 -15.36
N ALA A 395 2.31 6.35 -15.87
CA ALA A 395 2.41 5.12 -15.09
C ALA A 395 3.34 5.27 -13.86
N ALA A 396 4.37 6.13 -13.94
CA ALA A 396 5.28 6.41 -12.83
C ALA A 396 4.58 7.18 -11.69
N LEU A 397 3.81 8.22 -12.01
CA LEU A 397 2.99 8.92 -11.01
C LEU A 397 1.91 7.99 -10.45
N LEU A 398 1.22 7.23 -11.29
CA LEU A 398 0.22 6.24 -10.87
C LEU A 398 0.81 5.23 -9.86
N LYS A 399 2.00 4.69 -10.14
CA LYS A 399 2.67 3.76 -9.21
C LYS A 399 3.00 4.43 -7.88
N ARG A 400 3.53 5.66 -7.88
CA ARG A 400 3.84 6.40 -6.64
C ARG A 400 2.61 6.57 -5.73
N GLU A 401 1.45 6.78 -6.35
CA GLU A 401 0.18 6.93 -5.63
C GLU A 401 -0.41 5.59 -5.16
N LEU A 402 -0.15 4.49 -5.87
CA LEU A 402 -0.45 3.15 -5.36
C LEU A 402 0.42 2.81 -4.15
N ASP A 403 1.74 3.01 -4.27
CA ASP A 403 2.71 2.81 -3.19
C ASP A 403 2.33 3.62 -1.92
N LEU A 404 1.73 4.81 -2.08
CA LEU A 404 1.13 5.59 -0.99
C LEU A 404 -0.13 4.92 -0.40
N VAL A 405 -1.13 4.55 -1.22
CA VAL A 405 -2.41 4.04 -0.71
C VAL A 405 -2.24 2.67 -0.04
N ASP A 406 -1.34 1.82 -0.54
CA ASP A 406 -0.96 0.56 0.12
C ASP A 406 -0.27 0.84 1.47
N ALA A 407 0.72 1.74 1.53
CA ALA A 407 1.41 2.09 2.78
C ALA A 407 0.48 2.77 3.82
N LEU A 408 -0.47 3.61 3.40
CA LEU A 408 -1.53 4.13 4.27
C LEU A 408 -2.35 3.00 4.89
N GLY A 409 -2.56 1.90 4.15
CA GLY A 409 -3.27 0.71 4.62
C GLY A 409 -2.59 0.04 5.82
N ASP A 410 -1.27 -0.15 5.78
CA ASP A 410 -0.51 -0.69 6.91
C ASP A 410 -0.35 0.34 8.06
N MET A 411 0.00 1.59 7.74
CA MET A 411 0.19 2.65 8.74
C MET A 411 -1.11 2.97 9.51
N THR A 412 -2.29 2.84 8.89
CA THR A 412 -3.59 2.96 9.57
C THR A 412 -3.80 1.87 10.62
N ILE A 413 -3.29 0.66 10.38
CA ILE A 413 -3.36 -0.46 11.33
C ILE A 413 -2.36 -0.21 12.47
N ALA A 414 -1.12 0.12 12.13
CA ALA A 414 -0.09 0.42 13.12
C ALA A 414 -0.52 1.56 14.06
N ALA A 415 -1.09 2.65 13.53
CA ALA A 415 -1.61 3.77 14.33
C ALA A 415 -2.74 3.37 15.30
N LYS A 416 -3.59 2.41 14.91
CA LYS A 416 -4.66 1.88 15.80
C LYS A 416 -4.12 0.95 16.87
N LEU A 417 -3.06 0.19 16.57
CA LEU A 417 -2.35 -0.62 17.57
C LEU A 417 -1.58 0.25 18.58
N VAL A 418 -1.10 1.43 18.19
CA VAL A 418 -0.58 2.44 19.14
C VAL A 418 -1.70 3.01 20.01
N GLN A 419 -2.81 3.45 19.40
CA GLN A 419 -3.94 4.04 20.14
C GLN A 419 -4.55 3.08 21.18
N SER A 420 -4.63 1.78 20.84
CA SER A 420 -5.09 0.72 21.75
C SER A 420 -3.98 0.13 22.64
N ALA A 421 -2.77 0.68 22.65
CA ALA A 421 -1.73 0.31 23.61
C ALA A 421 -1.90 1.05 24.94
N ASP A 422 -2.25 2.34 24.90
CA ASP A 422 -2.42 3.19 26.10
C ASP A 422 -3.58 2.74 27.01
N THR A 423 -4.60 2.08 26.45
CA THR A 423 -5.76 1.55 27.20
C THR A 423 -5.54 0.13 27.74
N GLN A 424 -4.47 -0.57 27.34
CA GLN A 424 -4.23 -1.97 27.71
C GLN A 424 -3.79 -2.14 29.17
N LYS A 425 -4.44 -3.10 29.84
CA LYS A 425 -4.16 -3.50 31.22
C LYS A 425 -3.83 -4.99 31.31
N ASP A 426 -3.15 -5.36 32.38
CA ASP A 426 -2.88 -6.76 32.70
C ASP A 426 -4.13 -7.47 33.28
N SER A 427 -3.98 -8.73 33.72
CA SER A 427 -5.04 -9.52 34.33
C SER A 427 -5.52 -9.01 35.70
N GLU A 428 -4.79 -8.08 36.31
CA GLU A 428 -5.09 -7.49 37.63
C GLU A 428 -5.64 -6.05 37.50
N GLY A 429 -5.53 -5.45 36.31
CA GLY A 429 -6.01 -4.10 35.99
C GLY A 429 -4.92 -3.02 35.97
N ASN A 430 -3.64 -3.39 36.13
CA ASN A 430 -2.52 -2.45 36.12
C ASN A 430 -2.14 -2.03 34.70
N PRO A 431 -1.55 -0.82 34.49
CA PRO A 431 -1.01 -0.41 33.21
C PRO A 431 0.15 -1.30 32.75
N ILE A 432 0.16 -1.67 31.47
CA ILE A 432 1.26 -2.43 30.85
C ILE A 432 2.30 -1.47 30.27
N HIS A 433 3.55 -1.92 30.22
CA HIS A 433 4.61 -1.19 29.53
C HIS A 433 4.36 -1.13 28.00
N PRO A 434 4.48 0.03 27.32
CA PRO A 434 4.00 0.19 25.93
C PRO A 434 4.58 -0.80 24.90
N VAL A 435 5.82 -1.26 25.06
CA VAL A 435 6.40 -2.29 24.15
C VAL A 435 5.64 -3.61 24.23
N ASP A 436 5.25 -4.02 25.43
CA ASP A 436 4.56 -5.30 25.69
C ASP A 436 3.08 -5.21 25.26
N ALA A 437 2.47 -4.02 25.37
CA ALA A 437 1.15 -3.72 24.81
C ALA A 437 1.14 -3.70 23.27
N HIS A 438 2.18 -3.14 22.62
CA HIS A 438 2.37 -3.23 21.18
C HIS A 438 2.62 -4.67 20.71
N LEU A 439 3.45 -5.45 21.41
CA LEU A 439 3.69 -6.86 21.13
C LEU A 439 2.41 -7.70 21.22
N ARG A 440 1.58 -7.46 22.24
CA ARG A 440 0.25 -8.08 22.36
C ARG A 440 -0.67 -7.67 21.20
N GLY A 441 -0.66 -6.38 20.84
CA GLY A 441 -1.42 -5.84 19.71
C GLY A 441 -1.04 -6.44 18.34
N LEU A 442 0.21 -6.86 18.16
CA LEU A 442 0.64 -7.60 16.96
C LEU A 442 0.06 -9.02 16.87
N ASN A 443 -0.43 -9.60 17.97
CA ASN A 443 -1.02 -10.95 18.01
C ASN A 443 -0.16 -12.04 17.32
N LEU A 444 1.15 -12.01 17.57
CA LEU A 444 2.09 -13.05 17.11
C LEU A 444 2.00 -14.30 18.00
N LYS A 445 2.37 -15.45 17.42
CA LYS A 445 2.57 -16.71 18.15
C LYS A 445 3.93 -16.74 18.82
N THR A 446 4.97 -16.28 18.11
CA THR A 446 6.33 -16.05 18.65
C THR A 446 7.01 -14.85 17.97
N ILE A 447 7.88 -14.18 18.71
CA ILE A 447 8.93 -13.32 18.16
C ILE A 447 10.18 -13.41 19.06
N GLU A 448 11.25 -14.00 18.53
CA GLU A 448 12.43 -14.40 19.31
C GLU A 448 13.72 -13.97 18.59
N PRO A 449 14.65 -13.24 19.24
CA PRO A 449 15.93 -12.90 18.63
C PRO A 449 16.84 -14.13 18.54
N LEU A 450 17.51 -14.30 17.40
CA LEU A 450 18.52 -15.34 17.22
C LEU A 450 19.88 -14.90 17.77
N THR A 451 20.56 -15.80 18.48
CA THR A 451 21.94 -15.56 18.93
C THR A 451 22.89 -15.55 17.73
N ARG A 452 23.86 -14.63 17.73
CA ARG A 452 24.74 -14.37 16.57
C ARG A 452 25.68 -15.54 16.22
N ASP A 453 25.97 -16.36 17.22
CA ASP A 453 26.78 -17.58 17.13
C ASP A 453 25.99 -18.80 16.64
N SER A 454 24.66 -18.70 16.53
CA SER A 454 23.83 -19.81 16.06
C SER A 454 24.09 -20.14 14.58
N ARG A 455 23.97 -21.44 14.26
CA ARG A 455 24.02 -21.95 12.88
C ARG A 455 22.97 -21.32 11.98
N GLU A 456 21.80 -21.02 12.55
CA GLU A 456 20.68 -20.38 11.87
C GLU A 456 21.01 -18.92 11.53
N PHE A 457 21.43 -18.11 12.52
CA PHE A 457 21.83 -16.71 12.27
C PHE A 457 22.94 -16.60 11.22
N THR A 458 24.00 -17.40 11.35
CA THR A 458 25.14 -17.39 10.42
C THR A 458 24.76 -17.86 9.01
N THR A 459 23.82 -18.80 8.88
CA THR A 459 23.28 -19.23 7.58
C THR A 459 22.41 -18.14 6.93
N LEU A 460 21.57 -17.45 7.70
CA LEU A 460 20.69 -16.40 7.18
C LEU A 460 21.46 -15.11 6.85
N GLU A 461 22.47 -14.76 7.65
CA GLU A 461 23.41 -13.68 7.33
C GLU A 461 24.20 -14.00 6.05
N LYS A 462 24.64 -15.26 5.90
CA LYS A 462 25.29 -15.74 4.68
C LYS A 462 24.36 -15.64 3.46
N TYR A 463 23.08 -16.03 3.58
CA TYR A 463 22.11 -15.88 2.50
C TYR A 463 21.92 -14.40 2.11
N LEU A 464 21.80 -13.49 3.08
CA LEU A 464 21.70 -12.04 2.81
C LEU A 464 22.88 -11.53 1.98
N LYS A 465 24.10 -11.97 2.31
CA LYS A 465 25.36 -11.58 1.66
C LYS A 465 25.52 -12.21 0.27
N GLU A 466 25.28 -13.52 0.13
CA GLU A 466 25.46 -14.24 -1.14
C GLU A 466 24.38 -13.88 -2.18
N SER A 467 23.12 -13.69 -1.78
CA SER A 467 22.07 -13.27 -2.73
C SER A 467 22.00 -11.76 -2.97
N HIS A 468 23.06 -11.02 -2.62
CA HIS A 468 23.18 -9.61 -2.98
C HIS A 468 23.43 -9.47 -4.50
N GLY A 469 22.54 -8.73 -5.16
CA GLY A 469 22.60 -8.44 -6.59
C GLY A 469 23.67 -7.43 -6.99
N ALA A 470 24.57 -7.85 -7.88
CA ALA A 470 25.70 -7.06 -8.40
C ALA A 470 25.37 -5.64 -8.92
N THR A 471 24.18 -5.38 -9.46
CA THR A 471 23.82 -4.02 -9.93
C THR A 471 23.37 -3.10 -8.79
N HIS A 472 23.02 -3.65 -7.63
CA HIS A 472 22.70 -2.89 -6.41
C HIS A 472 23.96 -2.58 -5.59
N GLY A 473 25.08 -2.35 -6.28
CA GLY A 473 26.40 -2.04 -5.71
C GLY A 473 26.47 -0.77 -4.86
N HIS A 474 25.37 -0.02 -4.74
CA HIS A 474 25.19 1.15 -3.86
C HIS A 474 24.47 0.83 -2.53
N LEU A 475 24.07 -0.42 -2.29
CA LEU A 475 23.51 -0.87 -1.00
C LEU A 475 24.53 -1.77 -0.28
N ARG A 476 24.90 -1.45 0.97
CA ARG A 476 25.75 -2.29 1.82
C ARG A 476 25.01 -2.70 3.11
N PRO A 477 24.15 -3.74 3.05
CA PRO A 477 23.46 -4.23 4.24
C PRO A 477 24.40 -5.01 5.16
N THR A 478 24.34 -4.69 6.45
CA THR A 478 24.93 -5.47 7.55
C THR A 478 23.82 -5.94 8.48
N VAL A 479 23.82 -7.22 8.89
CA VAL A 479 22.79 -7.71 9.82
C VAL A 479 23.01 -7.11 11.21
N LYS A 480 22.02 -6.35 11.66
CA LYS A 480 21.92 -5.84 13.02
C LYS A 480 21.31 -6.90 13.93
N ASN A 481 20.11 -7.40 13.62
CA ASN A 481 19.44 -8.49 14.33
C ASN A 481 18.70 -9.43 13.36
N ILE A 482 18.46 -10.67 13.79
CA ILE A 482 17.53 -11.60 13.13
C ILE A 482 16.58 -12.13 14.18
N PHE A 483 15.29 -12.12 13.87
CA PHE A 483 14.22 -12.64 14.72
C PHE A 483 13.55 -13.82 14.02
N ARG A 484 13.30 -14.92 14.73
CA ARG A 484 12.21 -15.85 14.35
C ARG A 484 10.90 -15.13 14.57
N VAL A 485 9.95 -15.29 13.65
CA VAL A 485 8.63 -14.69 13.71
C VAL A 485 7.62 -15.74 13.26
N GLU A 486 6.56 -15.95 14.04
CA GLU A 486 5.43 -16.78 13.65
C GLU A 486 4.12 -16.04 13.99
N ARG A 487 3.21 -15.95 13.02
CA ARG A 487 1.85 -15.45 13.25
C ARG A 487 0.93 -16.61 13.65
N ASN A 488 -0.08 -16.33 14.47
CA ASN A 488 -1.04 -17.35 14.91
C ASN A 488 -1.77 -18.05 13.74
N ASP A 489 -2.19 -17.29 12.73
CA ASP A 489 -3.03 -17.81 11.64
C ASP A 489 -2.24 -18.49 10.51
N ASP A 490 -0.95 -18.16 10.33
CA ASP A 490 -0.16 -18.55 9.15
C ASP A 490 -0.12 -20.08 9.00
N ALA A 491 0.26 -20.81 10.06
CA ALA A 491 0.40 -22.26 10.01
C ALA A 491 -0.93 -22.98 9.73
N GLU A 492 -2.06 -22.47 10.25
CA GLU A 492 -3.38 -23.05 10.02
C GLU A 492 -3.86 -22.79 8.58
N ASN A 493 -3.67 -21.58 8.07
CA ASN A 493 -4.04 -21.21 6.70
C ASN A 493 -3.17 -21.94 5.66
N PHE A 494 -1.88 -22.09 5.93
CA PHE A 494 -0.95 -22.84 5.10
C PHE A 494 -1.33 -24.33 4.99
N ALA A 495 -1.75 -24.94 6.11
CA ALA A 495 -2.23 -26.31 6.14
C ALA A 495 -3.64 -26.50 5.53
N LYS A 496 -4.53 -25.49 5.66
CA LYS A 496 -5.84 -25.44 4.97
C LYS A 496 -5.69 -25.37 3.44
N GLY A 497 -4.71 -24.61 2.95
CA GLY A 497 -4.33 -24.58 1.53
C GLY A 497 -3.64 -25.85 1.02
N GLY A 498 -3.26 -26.77 1.92
CA GLY A 498 -2.55 -28.01 1.59
C GLY A 498 -1.05 -27.83 1.33
N HIS A 499 -0.50 -26.64 1.57
CA HIS A 499 0.88 -26.27 1.25
C HIS A 499 1.91 -26.98 2.13
N ASP A 500 1.50 -27.36 3.34
CA ASP A 500 2.21 -28.22 4.29
C ASP A 500 2.53 -29.61 3.70
N LYS A 501 1.65 -30.13 2.84
CA LYS A 501 1.75 -31.47 2.22
C LYS A 501 2.47 -31.46 0.87
N LEU A 502 2.94 -30.30 0.41
CA LEU A 502 3.72 -30.21 -0.83
C LEU A 502 5.06 -30.93 -0.68
N GLU A 503 5.46 -31.61 -1.75
CA GLU A 503 6.74 -32.33 -1.87
C GLU A 503 7.96 -31.44 -1.54
N PRO A 504 9.08 -32.02 -1.07
CA PRO A 504 10.33 -31.29 -0.88
C PRO A 504 10.75 -30.48 -2.12
N GLY A 505 11.24 -29.26 -1.90
CA GLY A 505 11.62 -28.34 -2.96
C GLY A 505 10.42 -27.75 -3.74
N LYS A 506 9.20 -27.80 -3.19
CA LYS A 506 8.05 -27.02 -3.69
C LYS A 506 7.81 -25.73 -2.89
N ARG A 507 8.20 -25.74 -1.61
CA ARG A 507 8.27 -24.55 -0.76
C ARG A 507 9.66 -23.91 -0.89
N MET A 508 9.74 -22.59 -0.82
CA MET A 508 10.98 -21.82 -0.98
C MET A 508 11.08 -20.76 0.12
N LEU A 509 12.27 -20.52 0.66
CA LEU A 509 12.53 -19.46 1.64
C LEU A 509 12.98 -18.19 0.90
N LEU A 510 12.10 -17.19 0.81
CA LEU A 510 12.26 -16.03 -0.09
C LEU A 510 12.14 -14.68 0.62
N TRP A 511 12.83 -13.68 0.09
CA TRP A 511 12.90 -12.32 0.62
C TRP A 511 11.68 -11.48 0.26
N HIS A 512 11.11 -10.79 1.24
CA HIS A 512 10.18 -9.67 1.03
C HIS A 512 10.67 -8.43 1.82
N GLY A 513 10.54 -7.25 1.25
CA GLY A 513 10.99 -6.00 1.87
C GLY A 513 9.92 -4.91 1.76
N SER A 514 9.79 -4.09 2.79
CA SER A 514 8.79 -3.04 2.89
C SER A 514 9.27 -1.94 3.83
N ARG A 515 8.59 -0.79 3.84
CA ARG A 515 8.90 0.33 4.75
C ARG A 515 8.76 -0.12 6.20
N ALA A 516 9.66 0.31 7.10
CA ALA A 516 9.59 -0.05 8.52
C ALA A 516 8.23 0.28 9.16
N THR A 517 7.61 1.39 8.75
CA THR A 517 6.26 1.85 9.13
C THR A 517 5.14 0.87 8.79
N ASN A 518 5.35 -0.01 7.80
CA ASN A 518 4.34 -0.95 7.31
C ASN A 518 4.31 -2.25 8.14
N PHE A 519 5.38 -2.55 8.88
CA PHE A 519 5.51 -3.81 9.62
C PHE A 519 4.49 -3.99 10.74
N GLY A 520 3.90 -2.90 11.28
CA GLY A 520 2.79 -3.00 12.23
C GLY A 520 1.53 -3.61 11.60
N GLY A 521 1.28 -3.32 10.31
CA GLY A 521 0.23 -3.96 9.52
C GLY A 521 0.60 -5.37 9.07
N ILE A 522 1.81 -5.55 8.54
CA ILE A 522 2.27 -6.85 7.99
C ILE A 522 2.40 -7.94 9.07
N LEU A 523 2.92 -7.62 10.26
CA LEU A 523 3.04 -8.60 11.34
C LEU A 523 1.67 -8.97 11.92
N SER A 524 0.77 -8.01 12.09
CA SER A 524 -0.56 -8.26 12.66
C SER A 524 -1.53 -8.93 11.67
N GLN A 525 -1.54 -8.54 10.40
CA GLN A 525 -2.50 -9.04 9.39
C GLN A 525 -1.91 -9.93 8.29
N GLY A 526 -0.59 -10.11 8.27
CA GLY A 526 0.12 -10.86 7.23
C GLY A 526 0.42 -10.02 5.98
N LEU A 527 1.09 -10.63 5.00
CA LEU A 527 1.23 -10.06 3.66
C LEU A 527 -0.09 -10.19 2.90
N ARG A 528 -0.49 -9.11 2.21
CA ARG A 528 -1.84 -8.97 1.62
C ARG A 528 -1.75 -8.71 0.12
N ILE A 529 -2.69 -9.28 -0.63
CA ILE A 529 -2.83 -9.01 -2.07
C ILE A 529 -3.64 -7.72 -2.25
N ALA A 530 -3.22 -6.89 -3.21
CA ALA A 530 -3.89 -5.63 -3.54
C ALA A 530 -5.40 -5.84 -3.85
N PRO A 531 -6.30 -4.99 -3.35
CA PRO A 531 -7.74 -5.25 -3.39
C PRO A 531 -8.31 -5.21 -4.83
N PRO A 532 -9.46 -5.84 -5.12
CA PRO A 532 -10.09 -5.85 -6.46
C PRO A 532 -10.28 -4.46 -7.11
N GLU A 533 -10.49 -3.45 -6.27
CA GLU A 533 -10.64 -2.03 -6.59
C GLU A 533 -9.36 -1.41 -7.16
N ALA A 534 -8.17 -1.91 -6.84
CA ALA A 534 -6.91 -1.36 -7.35
C ALA A 534 -6.76 -1.55 -8.88
N PRO A 535 -5.96 -0.73 -9.58
CA PRO A 535 -5.47 -1.07 -10.92
C PRO A 535 -4.64 -2.35 -10.90
N VAL A 536 -4.42 -2.91 -12.10
CA VAL A 536 -3.43 -3.97 -12.33
C VAL A 536 -2.11 -3.36 -12.81
N THR A 537 -2.15 -2.24 -13.53
CA THR A 537 -0.98 -1.44 -13.88
C THR A 537 -0.28 -0.92 -12.63
N GLY A 538 1.06 -0.98 -12.63
CA GLY A 538 1.89 -0.83 -11.44
C GLY A 538 2.43 -2.18 -10.93
N TYR A 539 1.71 -3.28 -11.18
CA TYR A 539 2.11 -4.64 -10.84
C TYR A 539 2.59 -5.39 -12.08
N MET A 540 3.83 -5.87 -12.09
CA MET A 540 4.48 -6.41 -13.30
C MET A 540 3.91 -7.76 -13.77
N PHE A 541 3.46 -8.56 -12.82
CA PHE A 541 2.87 -9.90 -12.99
C PHE A 541 1.45 -9.95 -12.38
N GLY A 542 0.72 -8.83 -12.48
CA GLY A 542 -0.61 -8.70 -11.88
C GLY A 542 -0.61 -8.69 -10.34
N LYS A 543 -1.80 -8.73 -9.75
CA LYS A 543 -1.99 -8.61 -8.29
C LYS A 543 -1.67 -9.92 -7.59
N GLY A 544 -0.62 -9.93 -6.78
CA GLY A 544 -0.20 -11.03 -5.91
C GLY A 544 0.75 -10.51 -4.83
N VAL A 545 1.29 -11.40 -4.00
CA VAL A 545 2.39 -11.05 -3.09
C VAL A 545 3.72 -11.36 -3.77
N TYR A 546 4.60 -10.36 -3.82
CA TYR A 546 5.88 -10.41 -4.53
C TYR A 546 7.02 -10.74 -3.57
N PHE A 547 7.88 -11.66 -4.00
CA PHE A 547 9.09 -12.11 -3.31
C PHE A 547 10.29 -12.14 -4.27
N ALA A 548 11.50 -12.13 -3.72
CA ALA A 548 12.75 -12.30 -4.49
C ALA A 548 13.66 -13.35 -3.84
N ASP A 549 14.50 -13.99 -4.67
CA ASP A 549 15.65 -14.77 -4.21
C ASP A 549 16.86 -13.86 -3.90
N ALA A 550 16.98 -12.74 -4.62
CA ALA A 550 17.97 -11.69 -4.44
C ALA A 550 17.64 -10.75 -3.25
N SER A 551 18.48 -10.74 -2.22
CA SER A 551 18.29 -9.95 -0.99
C SER A 551 18.24 -8.45 -1.26
N SER A 552 19.17 -7.93 -2.05
CA SER A 552 19.30 -6.50 -2.32
C SER A 552 18.16 -5.93 -3.17
N LYS A 553 17.44 -6.78 -3.91
CA LYS A 553 16.21 -6.39 -4.60
C LYS A 553 15.11 -6.05 -3.61
N SER A 554 14.79 -6.97 -2.68
CA SER A 554 13.83 -6.70 -1.61
C SER A 554 14.28 -5.56 -0.70
N LEU A 555 15.60 -5.39 -0.48
CA LEU A 555 16.15 -4.26 0.27
C LEU A 555 15.81 -2.89 -0.34
N GLY A 556 15.68 -2.79 -1.67
CA GLY A 556 15.28 -1.56 -2.36
C GLY A 556 13.90 -1.04 -1.94
N TYR A 557 12.99 -1.91 -1.48
CA TYR A 557 11.62 -1.56 -1.05
C TYR A 557 11.54 -1.11 0.42
N THR A 558 12.67 -1.12 1.16
CA THR A 558 12.67 -0.79 2.59
C THR A 558 12.60 0.70 2.91
N CYS A 559 12.97 1.57 1.95
CA CYS A 559 13.15 3.01 2.15
C CYS A 559 14.01 3.36 3.39
N HIS A 560 15.01 2.52 3.70
CA HIS A 560 15.86 2.55 4.89
C HIS A 560 16.41 3.95 5.26
N HIS A 561 16.67 4.82 4.29
CA HIS A 561 17.11 6.20 4.53
C HIS A 561 16.12 7.04 5.36
N MET A 562 14.83 6.71 5.33
CA MET A 562 13.81 7.33 6.18
C MET A 562 13.89 6.83 7.63
N SER A 563 14.33 5.59 7.84
CA SER A 563 14.43 4.91 9.14
C SER A 563 15.89 4.82 9.64
N HIS A 564 16.62 5.94 9.55
CA HIS A 564 18.02 6.08 10.00
C HIS A 564 18.98 5.04 9.41
N ASN A 565 18.79 4.70 8.13
CA ASN A 565 19.50 3.66 7.39
C ASN A 565 19.25 2.20 7.86
N THR A 566 18.41 1.97 8.88
CA THR A 566 17.96 0.61 9.21
C THR A 566 16.80 0.21 8.28
N GLY A 567 16.96 -0.90 7.55
CA GLY A 567 15.93 -1.56 6.75
C GLY A 567 15.40 -2.85 7.42
N LEU A 568 14.17 -3.24 7.08
CA LEU A 568 13.53 -4.46 7.56
C LEU A 568 13.20 -5.41 6.40
N LEU A 569 13.64 -6.67 6.52
CA LEU A 569 13.43 -7.72 5.52
C LEU A 569 12.78 -8.95 6.15
N LEU A 570 11.71 -9.46 5.54
CA LEU A 570 11.18 -10.78 5.85
C LEU A 570 11.88 -11.86 5.04
N LEU A 571 12.04 -13.03 5.66
CA LEU A 571 12.10 -14.30 4.96
C LEU A 571 10.82 -15.08 5.27
N CYS A 572 10.08 -15.40 4.19
CA CYS A 572 8.87 -16.19 4.25
C CYS A 572 9.11 -17.56 3.63
N GLU A 573 8.49 -18.60 4.21
CA GLU A 573 8.28 -19.88 3.56
C GLU A 573 7.10 -19.72 2.59
N VAL A 574 7.37 -19.87 1.30
CA VAL A 574 6.41 -19.60 0.23
C VAL A 574 6.19 -20.86 -0.61
N ALA A 575 4.93 -21.26 -0.79
CA ALA A 575 4.52 -22.33 -1.70
C ALA A 575 4.58 -21.83 -3.15
N ALA A 576 5.80 -21.70 -3.68
CA ALA A 576 6.11 -20.99 -4.92
C ALA A 576 6.29 -21.90 -6.15
N ARG A 577 6.14 -23.22 -6.03
CA ARG A 577 6.28 -24.18 -7.15
C ARG A 577 5.15 -25.22 -7.15
N PRO A 578 4.64 -25.66 -8.33
CA PRO A 578 5.07 -25.28 -9.67
C PRO A 578 4.70 -23.83 -10.03
N HIS A 579 5.60 -23.16 -10.75
CA HIS A 579 5.41 -21.80 -11.27
C HIS A 579 5.46 -21.76 -12.80
N VAL A 580 4.80 -20.75 -13.39
CA VAL A 580 5.04 -20.37 -14.80
C VAL A 580 6.20 -19.38 -14.88
N ASP A 581 7.19 -19.69 -15.70
CA ASP A 581 8.33 -18.81 -16.02
C ASP A 581 7.92 -17.76 -17.07
N LEU A 582 7.92 -16.49 -16.69
CA LEU A 582 7.61 -15.35 -17.56
C LEU A 582 8.84 -14.44 -17.70
N TYR A 583 9.23 -14.18 -18.94
CA TYR A 583 10.48 -13.47 -19.28
C TYR A 583 10.27 -11.96 -19.52
N GLN A 584 9.00 -11.53 -19.60
CA GLN A 584 8.50 -10.18 -19.82
C GLN A 584 7.24 -9.99 -18.96
N SER A 585 6.82 -8.75 -18.72
CA SER A 585 5.65 -8.44 -17.89
C SER A 585 4.34 -8.99 -18.46
N ASP A 586 3.48 -9.50 -17.59
CA ASP A 586 2.12 -9.96 -17.92
C ASP A 586 1.15 -9.54 -16.80
N TYR A 587 0.33 -8.54 -17.07
CA TYR A 587 -0.69 -8.07 -16.13
C TYR A 587 -1.72 -9.15 -15.76
N TYR A 588 -1.85 -10.22 -16.55
CA TYR A 588 -2.76 -11.34 -16.33
C TYR A 588 -2.04 -12.59 -15.77
N ALA A 589 -0.79 -12.50 -15.32
CA ALA A 589 0.04 -13.65 -14.96
C ALA A 589 -0.58 -14.62 -13.93
N GLY A 590 -1.44 -14.15 -13.03
CA GLY A 590 -2.20 -15.03 -12.12
C GLY A 590 -3.22 -15.93 -12.84
N ALA A 591 -3.87 -15.43 -13.88
CA ALA A 591 -4.70 -16.25 -14.76
C ALA A 591 -3.85 -17.16 -15.65
N THR A 592 -2.73 -16.65 -16.17
CA THR A 592 -1.75 -17.43 -16.95
C THR A 592 -1.20 -18.62 -16.13
N SER A 593 -0.84 -18.39 -14.86
CA SER A 593 -0.44 -19.42 -13.89
C SER A 593 -1.52 -20.46 -13.69
N LYS A 594 -2.74 -20.02 -13.32
CA LYS A 594 -3.87 -20.93 -13.06
C LYS A 594 -4.22 -21.79 -14.28
N ASN A 595 -4.24 -21.20 -15.48
CA ASN A 595 -4.55 -21.89 -16.73
C ASN A 595 -3.47 -22.92 -17.11
N ALA A 596 -2.22 -22.72 -16.67
CA ALA A 596 -1.11 -23.67 -16.83
C ALA A 596 -1.04 -24.74 -15.72
N GLY A 597 -1.96 -24.73 -14.74
CA GLY A 597 -1.93 -25.63 -13.59
C GLY A 597 -0.85 -25.28 -12.55
N ALA A 598 -0.31 -24.07 -12.59
CA ALA A 598 0.69 -23.57 -11.66
C ALA A 598 0.07 -22.73 -10.53
N ILE A 599 0.69 -22.75 -9.35
CA ILE A 599 0.24 -21.99 -8.17
C ILE A 599 0.93 -20.63 -8.02
N ALA A 600 1.93 -20.33 -8.86
CA ALA A 600 2.73 -19.12 -8.77
C ALA A 600 3.30 -18.71 -10.15
N THR A 601 3.80 -17.48 -10.23
CA THR A 601 4.60 -17.00 -11.36
C THR A 601 6.03 -16.77 -10.93
N LYS A 602 6.99 -17.16 -11.78
CA LYS A 602 8.37 -16.70 -11.70
C LYS A 602 8.60 -15.66 -12.81
N GLY A 603 8.77 -14.39 -12.44
CA GLY A 603 9.38 -13.40 -13.31
C GLY A 603 10.87 -13.73 -13.45
N CYS A 604 11.33 -14.08 -14.65
CA CYS A 604 12.67 -14.62 -14.88
C CYS A 604 13.70 -13.52 -15.16
N GLY A 605 14.72 -13.43 -14.30
CA GLY A 605 15.81 -12.45 -14.38
C GLY A 605 17.18 -13.06 -14.69
N ARG A 606 18.09 -12.19 -15.18
CA ARG A 606 19.46 -12.53 -15.58
C ARG A 606 20.31 -13.09 -14.44
N TRP A 607 20.19 -12.53 -13.25
CA TRP A 607 20.93 -12.95 -12.06
C TRP A 607 20.03 -13.78 -11.16
N GLN A 608 20.40 -15.05 -10.94
CA GLN A 608 19.61 -16.02 -10.19
C GLN A 608 20.50 -17.08 -9.52
N PRO A 609 20.04 -17.75 -8.44
CA PRO A 609 20.72 -18.92 -7.89
C PRO A 609 20.61 -20.12 -8.84
N LYS A 610 21.73 -20.76 -9.16
CA LYS A 610 21.74 -22.02 -9.94
C LYS A 610 21.48 -23.25 -9.07
N GLU A 611 21.95 -23.23 -7.82
CA GLU A 611 21.77 -24.32 -6.87
C GLU A 611 20.84 -23.94 -5.70
N TRP A 612 20.11 -24.95 -5.22
CA TRP A 612 19.18 -24.88 -4.10
C TRP A 612 19.37 -26.12 -3.21
N LYS A 613 19.03 -26.00 -1.93
CA LYS A 613 19.21 -27.05 -0.91
C LYS A 613 18.11 -26.96 0.15
N ASP A 614 17.95 -28.04 0.93
CA ASP A 614 17.03 -28.06 2.07
C ASP A 614 17.47 -27.05 3.14
N ALA A 615 16.54 -26.19 3.55
CA ALA A 615 16.81 -25.11 4.48
C ALA A 615 16.94 -25.57 5.94
N ALA A 616 16.31 -26.68 6.34
CA ALA A 616 16.54 -27.29 7.65
C ALA A 616 17.95 -27.90 7.72
N GLU A 617 18.42 -28.56 6.65
CA GLU A 617 19.76 -29.16 6.60
C GLU A 617 20.87 -28.14 6.84
N VAL A 618 20.74 -26.89 6.36
CA VAL A 618 21.75 -25.83 6.58
C VAL A 618 21.52 -24.97 7.82
N THR A 619 20.29 -24.58 8.15
CA THR A 619 20.02 -23.75 9.35
C THR A 619 20.13 -24.56 10.64
N GLY A 620 19.79 -25.86 10.59
CA GLY A 620 19.52 -26.70 11.76
C GLY A 620 18.08 -26.58 12.29
N ASN A 621 17.18 -25.86 11.60
CA ASN A 621 15.78 -25.70 12.00
C ASN A 621 14.88 -26.72 11.27
N GLU A 622 14.52 -27.81 11.95
CA GLU A 622 13.69 -28.90 11.43
C GLU A 622 12.31 -28.46 10.89
N GLU A 623 11.76 -27.33 11.34
CA GLU A 623 10.51 -26.80 10.78
C GLU A 623 10.65 -26.27 9.34
N LEU A 624 11.87 -26.17 8.80
CA LEU A 624 12.13 -25.79 7.39
C LEU A 624 12.35 -27.00 6.46
N ARG A 625 12.07 -28.23 6.93
CA ARG A 625 12.32 -29.44 6.15
C ARG A 625 11.48 -29.46 4.87
N GLY A 626 12.13 -29.71 3.74
CA GLY A 626 11.55 -29.65 2.40
C GLY A 626 11.39 -28.23 1.82
N VAL A 627 11.88 -27.18 2.50
CA VAL A 627 11.91 -25.80 1.99
C VAL A 627 13.24 -25.53 1.31
N ASP A 628 13.21 -25.04 0.07
CA ASP A 628 14.39 -24.68 -0.71
C ASP A 628 14.97 -23.33 -0.26
N ILE A 629 16.28 -23.28 0.03
CA ILE A 629 17.08 -22.05 0.18
C ILE A 629 18.21 -22.04 -0.86
N PRO A 630 18.63 -20.88 -1.40
CA PRO A 630 19.76 -20.80 -2.32
C PRO A 630 21.07 -21.38 -1.78
N ASN A 631 21.85 -22.03 -2.65
CA ASN A 631 23.19 -22.52 -2.34
C ASN A 631 24.26 -21.70 -3.07
N GLY A 632 24.71 -20.60 -2.46
CA GLY A 632 25.74 -19.75 -3.03
C GLY A 632 25.20 -18.46 -3.67
N PRO A 633 26.07 -17.74 -4.39
CA PRO A 633 25.75 -16.42 -4.94
C PRO A 633 24.81 -16.46 -6.14
N LEU A 634 24.28 -15.29 -6.51
CA LEU A 634 23.58 -15.11 -7.78
C LEU A 634 24.57 -15.18 -8.94
N GLU A 635 24.22 -15.96 -9.96
CA GLU A 635 25.02 -16.07 -11.19
C GLU A 635 24.26 -15.48 -12.38
N HIS A 636 25.02 -14.96 -13.35
CA HIS A 636 24.46 -14.52 -14.63
C HIS A 636 23.99 -15.72 -15.46
N GLY A 637 22.86 -15.56 -16.15
CA GLY A 637 22.34 -16.46 -17.16
C GLY A 637 22.21 -15.74 -18.50
N ASP A 638 22.63 -16.40 -19.57
CA ASP A 638 22.89 -15.76 -20.87
C ASP A 638 21.68 -15.85 -21.83
N ASP A 639 20.47 -15.95 -21.30
CA ASP A 639 19.25 -16.00 -22.11
C ASP A 639 18.81 -14.59 -22.53
N HIS A 640 18.88 -14.34 -23.83
CA HIS A 640 18.45 -13.10 -24.48
C HIS A 640 16.98 -12.71 -24.18
N ARG A 641 16.14 -13.65 -23.74
CA ARG A 641 14.73 -13.39 -23.39
C ARG A 641 14.56 -12.59 -22.09
N PHE A 642 15.54 -12.60 -21.17
CA PHE A 642 15.41 -11.99 -19.85
C PHE A 642 15.21 -10.46 -19.90
N GLY A 643 13.96 -10.01 -19.69
CA GLY A 643 13.61 -8.61 -19.47
C GLY A 643 13.97 -8.08 -18.07
N LEU A 644 14.28 -8.96 -17.11
CA LEU A 644 14.59 -8.59 -15.73
C LEU A 644 16.06 -8.79 -15.37
N TYR A 645 16.55 -7.99 -14.42
CA TYR A 645 17.86 -8.20 -13.81
C TYR A 645 17.87 -9.33 -12.78
N TYR A 646 16.81 -9.48 -11.99
CA TYR A 646 16.67 -10.44 -10.90
C TYR A 646 15.28 -11.05 -10.92
N ASN A 647 15.14 -12.28 -10.42
CA ASN A 647 13.85 -12.97 -10.38
C ASN A 647 12.79 -12.22 -9.56
N GLU A 648 11.53 -12.60 -9.78
CA GLU A 648 10.38 -12.33 -8.91
C GLU A 648 9.60 -13.62 -8.75
N TYR A 649 9.11 -13.89 -7.55
CA TYR A 649 8.19 -14.99 -7.27
C TYR A 649 6.89 -14.37 -6.78
N ILE A 650 5.79 -14.64 -7.49
CA ILE A 650 4.48 -14.04 -7.25
C ILE A 650 3.49 -15.15 -6.92
N VAL A 651 2.87 -15.06 -5.74
CA VAL A 651 1.79 -15.95 -5.30
C VAL A 651 0.46 -15.20 -5.29
N TYR A 652 -0.60 -15.93 -5.62
CA TYR A 652 -1.94 -15.36 -5.89
C TYR A 652 -2.98 -15.74 -4.83
N ASP A 653 -2.59 -16.51 -3.82
CA ASP A 653 -3.32 -16.72 -2.57
C ASP A 653 -2.37 -16.46 -1.38
N THR A 654 -2.85 -15.72 -0.38
CA THR A 654 -2.12 -15.47 0.87
C THR A 654 -1.92 -16.73 1.71
N SER A 655 -2.70 -17.80 1.49
CA SER A 655 -2.49 -19.10 2.15
C SER A 655 -1.14 -19.74 1.79
N GLN A 656 -0.54 -19.35 0.65
CA GLN A 656 0.76 -19.84 0.18
C GLN A 656 1.96 -19.32 0.98
N ILE A 657 1.75 -18.57 2.08
CA ILE A 657 2.78 -17.80 2.77
C ILE A 657 2.77 -18.12 4.27
N LYS A 658 3.94 -18.44 4.83
CA LYS A 658 4.20 -18.43 6.28
C LYS A 658 5.40 -17.53 6.56
N LEU A 659 5.26 -16.53 7.44
CA LEU A 659 6.41 -15.76 7.93
C LEU A 659 7.31 -16.69 8.77
N ARG A 660 8.63 -16.60 8.58
CA ARG A 660 9.61 -17.41 9.34
C ARG A 660 10.63 -16.53 10.07
N TYR A 661 11.18 -15.52 9.38
CA TYR A 661 12.17 -14.61 9.96
C TYR A 661 11.92 -13.15 9.59
N LEU A 662 12.37 -12.27 10.47
CA LEU A 662 12.51 -10.83 10.24
C LEU A 662 13.96 -10.44 10.52
N LEU A 663 14.63 -9.85 9.53
CA LEU A 663 15.98 -9.32 9.62
C LEU A 663 15.93 -7.81 9.75
N GLU A 664 16.58 -7.29 10.78
CA GLU A 664 16.93 -5.88 10.92
C GLU A 664 18.34 -5.69 10.36
N VAL A 665 18.49 -4.84 9.35
CA VAL A 665 19.77 -4.62 8.67
C VAL A 665 20.09 -3.12 8.60
N ASP A 666 21.32 -2.75 8.90
CA ASP A 666 21.80 -1.38 8.69
C ASP A 666 22.41 -1.28 7.28
N VAL A 667 22.03 -0.27 6.51
CA VAL A 667 22.40 -0.10 5.11
C VAL A 667 23.33 1.11 4.95
N GLN A 668 24.57 0.86 4.52
CA GLN A 668 25.51 1.91 4.12
C GLN A 668 25.46 2.14 2.61
#